data_AF-A0A813EEI6-F1
#
_entry.id   AF-A0A813EEI6-F1
#
_cell.length_a   1.000
_cell.length_b   1.000
_cell.length_c   1.000
_cell.angle_alpha   90.00
_cell.angle_beta   90.00
_cell.angle_gamma   90.00
#
_symmetry.space_group_name_H-M   'P 1'
#
loop_
_entity.id
_entity.type
_entity.pdbx_description
1 polymer ?
#
loop_
_entity_poly.entity_id
_entity_poly.type
_entity_poly.pdbx_seq_one_letter_code
_entity_poly.pdbx_strand_id
1 'polypeptide(L)'
;MRNEHGMGGKRPCDQFIPALLPWALAVLACFFHAVWIFVLLWAARPESRSAGLPLSFRSAIYLDVFGWHNQHFSEHQSTLAEESGAPDSEWGQPEQGAHGAAADPSVSASSIALRQARRLARTMAKLKDPRLATHLSAAEEESLQQLQEVIDLEVTELQEQLASVSGSRAASEAPWSRQSSAAGNCWLQCQCEGDSGHVTPYWVNSRTADVSWNHPGAAQIIDLPLLGISVNALHSRLSTSAAREQRGNGEVEAPVRGGLPQQTGAVRFRLPEAPAISRFDRASASESLPFELMPESPNSTVSSSQLPWKVFQQTCRAMLCLWLITMLAITCDPKYYDSPHAPREIYDRKALVQLQTVWPHAYFRPSALSCSGAGKTLILGDQFSIYTADLPPAEELQNESSSAWPSSQEIELEPAISTMDLGSTTWRSLGLLYGKGHDSFSSAKALILLSTNGTVVVERDLGSHSHDNLIQWTISPMLDHVLQAIQPVEGAEADKCASKASGFVNLGWAIYAATDAGQVVVLCPALNHMLQPLHVVLALRRRKSAPSFMSVVDSHTGIVKVAREKIIGMHVDVSASVLWLLVGLTTGKAEVRAWDLSGKRGRVGPWPFRLGRWPLPSGRRWAHGLCDLGPGGGLLL
;
A
#
# COMPACT_ATOMS: atom_id res chain seq x y z
N MET A 1 -13.43 19.35 -33.56
CA MET A 1 -12.57 18.28 -34.11
C MET A 1 -12.38 17.22 -33.04
N ARG A 2 -13.19 16.15 -33.08
CA ARG A 2 -13.05 14.96 -32.23
C ARG A 2 -12.23 13.97 -33.04
N ASN A 3 -10.98 13.75 -32.64
CA ASN A 3 -10.06 12.88 -33.39
C ASN A 3 -10.62 11.46 -33.48
N GLU A 4 -10.40 10.82 -34.63
CA GLU A 4 -10.79 9.46 -35.02
C GLU A 4 -10.08 8.36 -34.18
N HIS A 5 -10.04 8.50 -32.86
CA HIS A 5 -9.50 7.49 -31.94
C HIS A 5 -10.51 6.37 -31.61
N GLY A 6 -11.57 6.24 -32.41
CA GLY A 6 -12.63 5.25 -32.23
C GLY A 6 -12.48 3.98 -33.08
N MET A 7 -11.65 4.01 -34.14
CA MET A 7 -11.25 2.76 -34.78
C MET A 7 -10.22 2.11 -33.87
N GLY A 8 -10.48 0.87 -33.45
CA GLY A 8 -9.60 0.06 -32.62
C GLY A 8 -8.26 -0.22 -33.31
N GLY A 9 -7.44 0.82 -33.50
CA GLY A 9 -6.06 0.70 -33.84
C GLY A 9 -5.44 -0.16 -32.75
N LYS A 10 -5.02 -1.37 -33.13
CA LYS A 10 -4.23 -2.27 -32.30
C LYS A 10 -3.16 -1.42 -31.64
N ARG A 11 -3.33 -1.10 -30.36
CA ARG A 11 -2.32 -0.30 -29.67
C ARG A 11 -1.04 -1.12 -29.73
N PRO A 12 0.11 -0.55 -30.09
CA PRO A 12 1.39 -1.28 -30.06
C PRO A 12 1.71 -1.84 -28.66
N CYS A 13 0.96 -1.44 -27.63
CA CYS A 13 0.98 -2.01 -26.29
C CYS A 13 0.44 -3.46 -26.18
N ASP A 14 -0.25 -3.99 -27.20
CA ASP A 14 -0.65 -5.40 -27.26
C ASP A 14 0.45 -6.31 -27.87
N GLN A 15 1.68 -5.77 -28.07
CA GLN A 15 2.81 -6.58 -28.52
C GLN A 15 3.11 -7.67 -27.48
N PHE A 16 2.89 -8.90 -27.94
CA PHE A 16 3.13 -10.12 -27.21
C PHE A 16 4.61 -10.20 -26.81
N ILE A 17 4.89 -9.96 -25.53
CA ILE A 17 6.14 -10.40 -24.93
C ILE A 17 5.90 -11.84 -24.50
N PRO A 18 6.55 -12.85 -25.14
CA PRO A 18 6.41 -14.23 -24.72
C PRO A 18 6.72 -14.36 -23.24
N ALA A 19 5.99 -15.18 -22.49
CA ALA A 19 6.29 -15.46 -21.07
C ALA A 19 7.73 -15.92 -20.83
N LEU A 20 8.30 -16.56 -21.85
CA LEU A 20 9.69 -16.98 -21.87
C LEU A 20 10.67 -15.79 -21.88
N LEU A 21 10.30 -14.63 -22.43
CA LEU A 21 11.24 -13.52 -22.61
C LEU A 21 11.67 -12.89 -21.28
N PRO A 22 10.78 -12.47 -20.37
CA PRO A 22 11.19 -11.94 -19.06
C PRO A 22 11.99 -12.95 -18.25
N TRP A 23 11.64 -14.24 -18.34
CA TRP A 23 12.39 -15.31 -17.69
C TRP A 23 13.78 -15.49 -18.29
N ALA A 24 13.87 -15.59 -19.62
CA ALA A 24 15.14 -15.70 -20.32
C ALA A 24 16.02 -14.49 -19.98
N LEU A 25 15.45 -13.28 -19.93
CA LEU A 25 16.15 -12.07 -19.52
C LEU A 25 16.60 -12.12 -18.06
N ALA A 26 15.79 -12.66 -17.12
CA ALA A 26 16.18 -12.81 -15.72
C ALA A 26 17.34 -13.81 -15.55
N VAL A 27 17.27 -14.97 -16.23
CA VAL A 27 18.35 -15.97 -16.25
C VAL A 27 19.61 -15.39 -16.88
N LEU A 28 19.47 -14.70 -18.02
CA LEU A 28 20.57 -14.06 -18.73
C LEU A 28 21.21 -12.94 -17.90
N ALA A 29 20.41 -12.17 -17.16
CA ALA A 29 20.91 -11.16 -16.22
C ALA A 29 21.71 -11.80 -15.09
N CYS A 30 21.21 -12.86 -14.45
CA CYS A 30 21.95 -13.60 -13.42
C CYS A 30 23.27 -14.18 -13.98
N PHE A 31 23.21 -14.73 -15.20
CA PHE A 31 24.38 -15.25 -15.89
C PHE A 31 25.43 -14.15 -16.16
N PHE A 32 25.02 -12.99 -16.68
CA PHE A 32 25.95 -11.89 -16.94
C PHE A 32 26.56 -11.32 -15.66
N HIS A 33 25.79 -11.25 -14.56
CA HIS A 33 26.35 -10.88 -13.25
C HIS A 33 27.40 -11.89 -12.76
N ALA A 34 27.14 -13.19 -12.90
CA ALA A 34 28.11 -14.23 -12.57
C ALA A 34 29.38 -14.12 -13.43
N VAL A 35 29.24 -13.95 -14.75
CA VAL A 35 30.37 -13.76 -15.68
C VAL A 35 31.17 -12.51 -15.31
N TRP A 36 30.51 -11.40 -14.99
CA TRP A 36 31.17 -10.16 -14.60
C TRP A 36 32.00 -10.33 -13.33
N ILE A 37 31.45 -10.97 -12.30
CA ILE A 37 32.18 -11.27 -11.06
C ILE A 37 33.35 -12.21 -11.32
N PHE A 38 33.18 -13.19 -12.22
CA PHE A 38 34.27 -14.06 -12.63
C PHE A 38 35.40 -13.29 -13.34
N VAL A 39 35.06 -12.35 -14.23
CA VAL A 39 36.04 -11.46 -14.88
C VAL A 39 36.78 -10.61 -13.85
N LEU A 40 36.09 -10.05 -12.85
CA LEU A 40 36.73 -9.31 -11.75
C LEU A 40 37.71 -10.20 -10.95
N LEU A 41 37.31 -11.42 -10.63
CA LEU A 41 38.17 -12.41 -9.97
C LEU A 41 39.39 -12.80 -10.82
N TRP A 42 39.23 -12.88 -12.14
CA TRP A 42 40.31 -13.23 -13.07
C TRP A 42 41.28 -12.06 -13.27
N ALA A 43 40.75 -10.85 -13.49
CA ALA A 43 41.54 -9.64 -13.71
C ALA A 43 42.34 -9.21 -12.48
N ALA A 44 41.82 -9.48 -11.28
CA ALA A 44 42.48 -9.10 -10.05
C ALA A 44 43.55 -10.11 -9.58
N ARG A 45 43.86 -11.15 -10.39
CA ARG A 45 44.90 -12.13 -10.05
C ARG A 45 46.26 -11.44 -9.85
N PRO A 46 46.97 -11.74 -8.74
CA PRO A 46 48.20 -11.05 -8.37
C PRO A 46 49.38 -11.26 -9.35
N GLU A 47 49.31 -12.30 -10.20
CA GLU A 47 50.37 -12.62 -11.17
C GLU A 47 50.34 -11.73 -12.43
N SER A 48 49.21 -11.09 -12.75
CA SER A 48 49.10 -10.18 -13.91
C SER A 48 49.26 -8.72 -13.47
N ARG A 49 50.49 -8.21 -13.52
CA ARG A 49 50.89 -6.86 -13.05
C ARG A 49 50.21 -5.67 -13.77
N SER A 50 49.35 -5.88 -14.76
CA SER A 50 48.74 -4.78 -15.55
C SER A 50 47.53 -4.12 -14.89
N ALA A 51 46.88 -4.79 -13.93
CA ALA A 51 45.70 -4.26 -13.23
C ALA A 51 45.79 -4.54 -11.72
N GLY A 52 46.95 -4.26 -11.12
CA GLY A 52 47.10 -4.34 -9.68
C GLY A 52 46.09 -3.39 -9.03
N LEU A 53 45.24 -3.92 -8.14
CA LEU A 53 44.48 -3.09 -7.21
C LEU A 53 45.49 -2.14 -6.54
N PRO A 54 45.18 -0.84 -6.40
CA PRO A 54 46.10 0.10 -5.79
C PRO A 54 46.51 -0.47 -4.42
N LEU A 55 47.78 -0.82 -4.26
CA LEU A 55 48.34 -1.32 -3.00
C LEU A 55 48.21 -0.26 -1.88
N SER A 56 47.88 0.98 -2.26
CA SER A 56 47.49 2.08 -1.39
C SER A 56 46.01 2.09 -1.00
N PHE A 57 45.26 1.02 -1.23
CA PHE A 57 44.04 0.77 -0.46
C PHE A 57 44.47 0.53 0.99
N ARG A 58 44.81 1.62 1.70
CA ARG A 58 44.52 1.70 3.11
C ARG A 58 43.06 1.27 3.17
N SER A 59 42.78 0.15 3.82
CA SER A 59 41.50 0.02 4.49
C SER A 59 41.43 1.24 5.40
N ALA A 60 40.88 2.35 4.89
CA ALA A 60 40.22 3.31 5.74
C ALA A 60 39.20 2.43 6.44
N ILE A 61 39.57 1.96 7.63
CA ILE A 61 38.66 1.28 8.51
C ILE A 61 37.47 2.23 8.52
N TYR A 62 36.28 1.74 8.17
CA TYR A 62 35.07 2.57 8.01
C TYR A 62 34.81 3.49 9.22
N LEU A 63 35.47 3.22 10.35
CA LEU A 63 35.62 4.08 11.54
C LEU A 63 36.18 5.49 11.26
N ASP A 64 37.04 5.68 10.26
CA ASP A 64 37.75 6.96 10.04
C ASP A 64 36.97 7.92 9.11
N VAL A 65 36.06 7.39 8.27
CA VAL A 65 35.26 8.20 7.33
C VAL A 65 33.99 8.75 7.98
N PHE A 66 33.46 8.06 9.00
CA PHE A 66 32.31 8.51 9.78
C PHE A 66 32.76 8.80 11.21
N GLY A 67 33.35 9.98 11.42
CA GLY A 67 33.76 10.49 12.75
C GLY A 67 32.64 10.66 13.79
N TRP A 68 31.48 10.02 13.60
CA TRP A 68 30.33 10.06 14.51
C TRP A 68 30.47 9.18 15.76
N HIS A 69 31.30 8.12 15.76
CA HIS A 69 31.42 7.26 16.94
C HIS A 69 32.29 7.82 18.08
N ASN A 70 33.19 8.79 17.80
CA ASN A 70 34.00 9.40 18.86
C ASN A 70 33.24 10.43 19.70
N GLN A 71 32.11 10.97 19.23
CA GLN A 71 31.33 11.94 20.00
C GLN A 71 30.49 11.29 21.10
N HIS A 72 30.02 10.06 20.91
CA HIS A 72 29.14 9.40 21.89
C HIS A 72 29.85 8.65 23.03
N PHE A 73 31.15 8.31 22.88
CA PHE A 73 31.88 7.67 23.97
C PHE A 73 32.38 8.64 25.05
N SER A 74 32.63 9.91 24.70
CA SER A 74 33.04 10.94 25.67
C SER A 74 31.90 11.33 26.63
N GLU A 75 30.65 11.33 26.14
CA GLU A 75 29.47 11.74 26.91
C GLU A 75 28.97 10.64 27.87
N HIS A 76 29.21 9.36 27.55
CA HIS A 76 28.85 8.24 28.43
C HIS A 76 29.91 7.89 29.48
N GLN A 77 31.20 8.20 29.27
CA GLN A 77 32.22 8.00 30.31
C GLN A 77 32.17 9.05 31.42
N SER A 78 31.69 10.27 31.13
CA SER A 78 31.56 11.33 32.13
C SER A 78 30.33 11.14 33.03
N THR A 79 29.29 10.45 32.54
CA THR A 79 28.07 10.15 33.34
C THR A 79 28.20 8.89 34.20
N LEU A 80 29.00 7.89 33.78
CA LEU A 80 29.21 6.66 34.56
C LEU A 80 30.27 6.80 35.67
N ALA A 81 31.09 7.84 35.63
CA ALA A 81 32.10 8.09 36.67
C ALA A 81 31.53 8.78 37.93
N GLU A 82 30.31 9.34 37.88
CA GLU A 82 29.70 10.05 39.00
C GLU A 82 28.68 9.20 39.80
N GLU A 83 28.27 8.05 39.28
CA GLU A 83 27.25 7.17 39.91
C GLU A 83 27.82 5.93 40.63
N SER A 84 29.12 5.64 40.52
CA SER A 84 29.73 4.44 41.11
C SER A 84 30.32 4.67 42.51
N GLY A 85 29.49 5.15 43.44
CA GLY A 85 29.89 5.45 44.82
C GLY A 85 28.99 4.81 45.89
N ALA A 86 28.86 3.47 45.94
CA ALA A 86 28.48 2.69 47.14
C ALA A 86 28.54 1.16 46.86
N PRO A 87 28.75 0.31 47.90
CA PRO A 87 29.54 -0.91 47.76
C PRO A 87 28.73 -2.22 47.60
N ASP A 88 29.40 -3.16 46.93
CA ASP A 88 29.38 -4.63 47.08
C ASP A 88 28.10 -5.31 47.57
N SER A 89 27.38 -5.92 46.62
CA SER A 89 26.67 -7.17 46.88
C SER A 89 26.80 -8.13 45.68
N GLU A 90 27.64 -9.14 45.90
CA GLU A 90 27.36 -10.56 45.68
C GLU A 90 26.82 -11.00 44.30
N TRP A 91 27.73 -11.57 43.50
CA TRP A 91 27.46 -12.23 42.23
C TRP A 91 26.57 -13.48 42.41
N GLY A 92 25.28 -13.35 42.14
CA GLY A 92 24.33 -14.45 41.90
C GLY A 92 24.16 -14.76 40.41
N GLN A 93 24.23 -16.04 40.07
CA GLN A 93 24.14 -16.63 38.72
C GLN A 93 22.83 -16.32 37.97
N PRO A 94 22.80 -16.41 36.62
CA PRO A 94 21.57 -16.26 35.86
C PRO A 94 20.76 -17.56 35.86
N GLU A 95 19.66 -17.58 36.62
CA GLU A 95 18.60 -18.57 36.43
C GLU A 95 17.69 -18.21 35.26
N GLN A 96 17.33 -19.27 34.55
CA GLN A 96 16.50 -19.31 33.37
C GLN A 96 15.01 -19.07 33.71
N GLY A 97 14.30 -18.43 32.78
CA GLY A 97 12.89 -18.72 32.51
C GLY A 97 11.85 -17.99 33.36
N ALA A 98 11.41 -16.82 32.90
CA ALA A 98 10.08 -16.30 33.24
C ALA A 98 9.47 -15.61 32.01
N HIS A 99 8.30 -16.10 31.60
CA HIS A 99 7.46 -15.51 30.56
C HIS A 99 7.25 -14.01 30.82
N GLY A 100 7.68 -13.17 29.89
CA GLY A 100 7.49 -11.72 29.96
C GLY A 100 6.00 -11.38 30.04
N ALA A 101 5.58 -10.88 31.19
CA ALA A 101 4.31 -10.17 31.30
C ALA A 101 4.39 -8.99 30.33
N ALA A 102 3.54 -8.98 29.31
CA ALA A 102 3.46 -7.88 28.35
C ALA A 102 3.26 -6.58 29.14
N ALA A 103 4.23 -5.67 29.02
CA ALA A 103 4.15 -4.36 29.65
C ALA A 103 2.85 -3.67 29.21
N ASP A 104 2.12 -3.09 30.16
CA ASP A 104 0.86 -2.43 29.88
C ASP A 104 1.08 -1.33 28.82
N PRO A 105 0.42 -1.41 27.65
CA PRO A 105 0.62 -0.47 26.55
C PRO A 105 0.27 0.98 26.95
N SER A 106 -0.54 1.18 27.99
CA SER A 106 -0.88 2.51 28.51
C SER A 106 0.32 3.24 29.11
N VAL A 107 1.12 2.55 29.93
CA VAL A 107 2.32 3.13 30.58
C VAL A 107 3.37 3.53 29.54
N SER A 108 3.54 2.70 28.50
CA SER A 108 4.46 3.00 27.40
C SER A 108 4.04 4.27 26.64
N ALA A 109 2.76 4.37 26.26
CA ALA A 109 2.24 5.51 25.51
C ALA A 109 2.29 6.83 26.32
N SER A 110 1.98 6.80 27.62
CA SER A 110 2.08 7.97 28.50
C SER A 110 3.52 8.43 28.71
N SER A 111 4.48 7.49 28.78
CA SER A 111 5.91 7.83 28.85
C SER A 111 6.43 8.50 27.58
N ILE A 112 5.91 8.09 26.40
CA ILE A 112 6.26 8.70 25.10
C ILE A 112 5.69 10.12 25.02
N ALA A 113 4.44 10.32 25.42
CA ALA A 113 3.81 11.64 25.48
C ALA A 113 4.60 12.60 26.38
N LEU A 114 5.00 12.16 27.57
CA LEU A 114 5.82 12.95 28.50
C LEU A 114 7.17 13.36 27.88
N ARG A 115 7.85 12.45 27.18
CA ARG A 115 9.11 12.76 26.49
C ARG A 115 8.92 13.82 25.39
N GLN A 116 7.83 13.74 24.62
CA GLN A 116 7.50 14.71 23.58
C GLN A 116 7.19 16.09 24.17
N ALA A 117 6.34 16.15 25.20
CA ALA A 117 6.00 17.39 25.89
C ALA A 117 7.24 18.07 26.52
N ARG A 118 8.13 17.32 27.19
CA ARG A 118 9.40 17.84 27.73
C ARG A 118 10.35 18.35 26.65
N ARG A 119 10.35 17.77 25.46
CA ARG A 119 11.16 18.25 24.33
C ARG A 119 10.65 19.59 23.82
N LEU A 120 9.32 19.75 23.74
CA LEU A 120 8.68 21.01 23.36
C LEU A 120 8.96 22.10 24.39
N ALA A 121 8.75 21.83 25.68
CA ALA A 121 9.06 22.77 26.78
C ALA A 121 10.51 23.27 26.71
N ARG A 122 11.49 22.37 26.53
CA ARG A 122 12.91 22.74 26.36
C ARG A 122 13.16 23.60 25.12
N THR A 123 12.45 23.36 24.02
CA THR A 123 12.61 24.13 22.79
C THR A 123 12.02 25.53 22.95
N MET A 124 10.88 25.66 23.62
CA MET A 124 10.27 26.93 23.95
C MET A 124 11.11 27.75 24.94
N ALA A 125 11.72 27.10 25.94
CA ALA A 125 12.66 27.75 26.85
C ALA A 125 13.89 28.32 26.11
N LYS A 126 14.39 27.62 25.07
CA LYS A 126 15.47 28.14 24.21
C LYS A 126 15.05 29.36 23.39
N LEU A 127 13.80 29.43 22.95
CA LEU A 127 13.28 30.59 22.22
C LEU A 127 13.18 31.85 23.09
N LYS A 128 13.11 31.69 24.41
CA LYS A 128 13.15 32.77 25.40
C LYS A 128 14.57 33.22 25.78
N ASP A 129 15.63 32.67 25.14
CA ASP A 129 16.99 33.20 25.31
C ASP A 129 16.98 34.70 24.97
N PRO A 130 17.52 35.59 25.84
CA PRO A 130 17.54 37.03 25.60
C PRO A 130 18.07 37.43 24.21
N ARG A 131 18.94 36.61 23.61
CA ARG A 131 19.49 36.85 22.26
C ARG A 131 18.48 36.61 21.14
N LEU A 132 17.52 35.71 21.34
CA LEU A 132 16.47 35.39 20.37
C LEU A 132 15.19 36.20 20.66
N ALA A 133 14.95 36.53 21.93
CA ALA A 133 13.79 37.29 22.37
C ALA A 133 13.74 38.70 21.75
N THR A 134 14.88 39.32 21.44
CA THR A 134 14.96 40.60 20.72
C THR A 134 14.30 40.59 19.35
N HIS A 135 14.10 39.41 18.76
CA HIS A 135 13.50 39.24 17.44
C HIS A 135 12.03 38.80 17.50
N LEU A 136 11.49 38.56 18.69
CA LEU A 136 10.08 38.24 18.88
C LEU A 136 9.27 39.54 19.02
N SER A 137 8.09 39.57 18.41
CA SER A 137 7.13 40.62 18.74
C SER A 137 6.56 40.40 20.14
N ALA A 138 6.17 41.48 20.83
CA ALA A 138 5.59 41.38 22.19
C ALA A 138 4.38 40.42 22.26
N ALA A 139 3.56 40.36 21.20
CA ALA A 139 2.44 39.43 21.10
C ALA A 139 2.87 37.96 20.92
N GLU A 140 3.96 37.70 20.19
CA GLU A 140 4.54 36.36 20.05
C GLU A 140 5.22 35.90 21.35
N GLU A 141 5.87 36.81 22.07
CA GLU A 141 6.46 36.54 23.38
C GLU A 141 5.38 36.18 24.40
N GLU A 142 4.30 36.97 24.47
CA GLU A 142 3.13 36.69 25.33
C GLU A 142 2.49 35.34 24.98
N SER A 143 2.30 35.05 23.68
CA SER A 143 1.72 33.78 23.22
C SER A 143 2.63 32.59 23.53
N LEU A 144 3.95 32.73 23.36
CA LEU A 144 4.93 31.69 23.72
C LEU A 144 4.96 31.48 25.22
N GLN A 145 4.80 32.54 26.02
CA GLN A 145 4.75 32.43 27.47
C GLN A 145 3.50 31.69 27.93
N GLN A 146 2.32 32.08 27.45
CA GLN A 146 1.06 31.39 27.76
C GLN A 146 1.11 29.91 27.35
N LEU A 147 1.61 29.62 26.15
CA LEU A 147 1.73 28.24 25.68
C LEU A 147 2.75 27.42 26.50
N GLN A 148 3.85 28.04 26.93
CA GLN A 148 4.83 27.35 27.78
C GLN A 148 4.23 27.03 29.15
N GLU A 149 3.50 27.97 29.76
CA GLU A 149 2.83 27.76 31.05
C GLU A 149 1.84 26.60 30.99
N VAL A 150 1.08 26.49 29.90
CA VAL A 150 0.18 25.34 29.66
C VAL A 150 0.97 24.03 29.55
N ILE A 151 2.03 23.98 28.72
CA ILE A 151 2.80 22.73 28.56
C ILE A 151 3.50 22.32 29.87
N ASP A 152 4.07 23.27 30.61
CA ASP A 152 4.77 22.98 31.87
C ASP A 152 3.80 22.46 32.94
N LEU A 153 2.57 22.97 33.00
CA LEU A 153 1.50 22.43 33.85
C LEU A 153 1.17 20.97 33.48
N GLU A 154 0.91 20.70 32.20
CA GLU A 154 0.54 19.37 31.70
C GLU A 154 1.69 18.34 31.86
N VAL A 155 2.95 18.77 31.70
CA VAL A 155 4.14 17.95 31.95
C VAL A 155 4.24 17.56 33.43
N THR A 156 3.93 18.50 34.33
CA THR A 156 3.96 18.27 35.78
C THR A 156 2.87 17.26 36.17
N GLU A 157 1.65 17.44 35.68
CA GLU A 157 0.53 16.51 35.93
C GLU A 157 0.83 15.09 35.42
N LEU A 158 1.31 14.94 34.19
CA LEU A 158 1.68 13.63 33.63
C LEU A 158 2.83 12.97 34.40
N GLN A 159 3.79 13.76 34.89
CA GLN A 159 4.92 13.25 35.68
C GLN A 159 4.47 12.74 37.05
N GLU A 160 3.56 13.44 37.72
CA GLU A 160 2.97 12.99 38.99
C GLU A 160 2.21 11.67 38.83
N GLN A 161 1.46 11.50 37.72
CA GLN A 161 0.75 10.25 37.42
C GLN A 161 1.71 9.08 37.12
N LEU A 162 2.75 9.30 36.33
CA LEU A 162 3.75 8.24 36.05
C LEU A 162 4.54 7.84 37.31
N ALA A 163 4.79 8.79 38.21
CA ALA A 163 5.42 8.54 39.51
C ALA A 163 4.50 7.74 40.45
N SER A 164 3.19 8.03 40.46
CA SER A 164 2.21 7.32 41.29
C SER A 164 2.03 5.85 40.85
N VAL A 165 2.03 5.59 39.54
CA VAL A 165 1.95 4.23 38.97
C VAL A 165 3.21 3.40 39.26
N SER A 166 4.38 4.04 39.29
CA SER A 166 5.66 3.38 39.59
C SER A 166 5.86 3.10 41.08
N GLY A 167 5.15 3.82 41.96
CA GLY A 167 5.40 3.84 43.41
C GLY A 167 4.52 2.92 44.27
N SER A 168 3.46 2.30 43.76
CA SER A 168 2.59 1.49 44.64
C SER A 168 1.89 0.32 43.95
N ARG A 169 2.38 -0.89 44.25
CA ARG A 169 1.59 -2.14 44.24
C ARG A 169 1.30 -2.62 45.66
N ALA A 170 1.37 -1.72 46.65
CA ALA A 170 1.14 -2.01 48.05
C ALA A 170 0.12 -1.01 48.64
N ALA A 171 -1.12 -1.49 48.72
CA ALA A 171 -2.19 -1.07 49.61
C ALA A 171 -2.79 0.36 49.49
N SER A 172 -4.13 0.35 49.40
CA SER A 172 -5.08 1.22 50.09
C SER A 172 -5.99 2.02 49.15
N GLU A 173 -7.23 1.53 49.04
CA GLU A 173 -8.39 2.33 48.67
C GLU A 173 -8.54 3.49 49.66
N ALA A 174 -8.38 4.72 49.19
CA ALA A 174 -8.82 5.91 49.90
C ALA A 174 -9.49 6.88 48.90
N PRO A 175 -10.59 7.54 49.27
CA PRO A 175 -11.45 8.27 48.34
C PRO A 175 -10.86 9.65 48.03
N TRP A 176 -10.49 9.89 46.77
CA TRP A 176 -9.99 11.19 46.31
C TRP A 176 -11.18 12.10 45.99
N SER A 177 -11.68 12.81 47.00
CA SER A 177 -12.56 13.97 46.83
C SER A 177 -11.77 15.27 47.00
N ARG A 178 -11.05 15.68 45.96
CA ARG A 178 -10.73 17.10 45.74
C ARG A 178 -11.18 17.49 44.34
N GLN A 179 -12.37 18.06 44.28
CA GLN A 179 -12.86 18.81 43.13
C GLN A 179 -11.98 20.06 42.98
N SER A 180 -10.90 19.95 42.21
CA SER A 180 -10.33 21.11 41.53
C SER A 180 -11.29 21.45 40.40
N SER A 181 -11.96 22.58 40.54
CA SER A 181 -12.95 23.11 39.61
C SER A 181 -12.27 23.77 38.41
N ALA A 182 -12.75 23.42 37.21
CA ALA A 182 -12.68 24.18 35.96
C ALA A 182 -11.43 24.09 35.05
N ALA A 183 -10.40 23.30 35.36
CA ALA A 183 -9.44 22.89 34.32
C ALA A 183 -10.06 21.74 33.50
N GLY A 184 -10.41 22.02 32.24
CA GLY A 184 -11.06 21.05 31.35
C GLY A 184 -10.20 19.81 31.13
N ASN A 185 -10.83 18.67 30.82
CA ASN A 185 -10.12 17.44 30.43
C ASN A 185 -9.25 17.74 29.20
N CYS A 186 -7.96 17.95 29.39
CA CYS A 186 -6.99 18.21 28.34
C CYS A 186 -6.43 16.87 27.82
N TRP A 187 -6.39 16.71 26.50
CA TRP A 187 -5.85 15.53 25.84
C TRP A 187 -4.67 15.92 24.96
N LEU A 188 -3.54 15.26 25.15
CA LEU A 188 -2.37 15.43 24.32
C LEU A 188 -2.47 14.48 23.13
N GLN A 189 -2.61 15.03 21.92
CA GLN A 189 -2.53 14.24 20.70
C GLN A 189 -1.06 13.95 20.39
N CYS A 190 -0.74 12.66 20.35
CA CYS A 190 0.57 12.12 20.04
C CYS A 190 0.49 11.33 18.72
N GLN A 191 1.64 10.98 18.17
CA GLN A 191 1.76 10.19 16.94
C GLN A 191 2.64 8.97 17.21
N CYS A 192 2.12 7.78 16.90
CA CYS A 192 2.87 6.53 16.95
C CYS A 192 3.15 6.06 15.51
N GLU A 193 4.42 5.87 15.17
CA GLU A 193 4.83 5.28 13.90
C GLU A 193 4.89 3.76 14.07
N GLY A 194 3.99 3.04 13.40
CA GLY A 194 4.04 1.58 13.38
C GLY A 194 5.11 1.05 12.43
N ASP A 195 5.41 -0.25 12.48
CA ASP A 195 6.43 -0.92 11.64
C ASP A 195 6.24 -0.73 10.12
N SER A 196 5.06 -0.28 9.71
CA SER A 196 4.71 0.04 8.31
C SER A 196 5.02 1.49 7.90
N GLY A 197 5.60 2.30 8.79
CA GLY A 197 5.77 3.75 8.61
C GLY A 197 4.45 4.55 8.69
N HIS A 198 3.33 3.88 8.99
CA HIS A 198 2.04 4.56 9.17
C HIS A 198 2.01 5.24 10.53
N VAL A 199 1.87 6.56 10.50
CA VAL A 199 1.71 7.38 11.71
C VAL A 199 0.25 7.38 12.13
N THR A 200 -0.05 6.78 13.26
CA THR A 200 -1.40 6.72 13.83
C THR A 200 -1.50 7.69 15.00
N PRO A 201 -2.43 8.65 14.99
CA PRO A 201 -2.63 9.53 16.13
C PRO A 201 -3.26 8.76 17.29
N TYR A 202 -2.83 9.08 18.50
CA TYR A 202 -3.45 8.63 19.75
C TYR A 202 -3.51 9.80 20.73
N TRP A 203 -4.41 9.73 21.69
CA TRP A 203 -4.64 10.80 22.65
C TRP A 203 -4.34 10.31 24.05
N VAL A 204 -3.57 11.08 24.82
CA VAL A 204 -3.26 10.80 26.22
C VAL A 204 -3.93 11.86 27.08
N ASN A 205 -4.79 11.43 28.00
CA ASN A 205 -5.37 12.33 29.00
C ASN A 205 -4.28 12.69 30.00
N SER A 206 -3.97 13.97 30.15
CA SER A 206 -2.87 14.42 31.01
C SER A 206 -3.11 14.13 32.48
N ARG A 207 -4.36 14.16 32.91
CA ARG A 207 -4.77 13.97 34.31
C ARG A 207 -4.89 12.50 34.71
N THR A 208 -5.43 11.66 33.83
CA THR A 208 -5.65 10.24 34.15
C THR A 208 -4.59 9.31 33.57
N ALA A 209 -3.71 9.84 32.71
CA ALA A 209 -2.79 9.05 31.88
C ALA A 209 -3.49 7.99 30.99
N ASP A 210 -4.80 8.11 30.78
CA ASP A 210 -5.57 7.22 29.91
C ASP A 210 -5.20 7.44 28.45
N VAL A 211 -5.13 6.34 27.72
CA VAL A 211 -4.78 6.34 26.29
C VAL A 211 -6.03 5.98 25.49
N SER A 212 -6.44 6.90 24.61
CA SER A 212 -7.52 6.66 23.66
C SER A 212 -6.98 6.63 22.24
N TRP A 213 -7.44 5.67 21.45
CA TRP A 213 -7.24 5.61 20.01
C TRP A 213 -8.42 6.21 19.22
N ASN A 214 -9.44 6.69 19.92
CA ASN A 214 -10.56 7.43 19.35
C ASN A 214 -10.46 8.90 19.78
N HIS A 215 -10.85 9.81 18.88
CA HIS A 215 -10.84 11.24 19.15
C HIS A 215 -11.71 11.58 20.37
N PRO A 216 -11.17 12.26 21.40
CA PRO A 216 -11.95 12.67 22.57
C PRO A 216 -12.87 13.82 22.17
N GLY A 217 -14.17 13.56 21.99
CA GLY A 217 -15.09 14.43 21.24
C GLY A 217 -15.21 15.88 21.71
N ALA A 218 -15.31 16.15 23.02
CA ALA A 218 -15.59 17.48 23.58
C ALA A 218 -14.45 18.04 24.46
N ALA A 219 -13.26 17.46 24.36
CA ALA A 219 -12.10 17.83 25.17
C ALA A 219 -11.24 18.88 24.47
N GLN A 220 -10.49 19.66 25.26
CA GLN A 220 -9.41 20.48 24.73
C GLN A 220 -8.28 19.54 24.27
N ILE A 221 -7.90 19.61 23.00
CA ILE A 221 -6.84 18.76 22.43
C ILE A 221 -5.64 19.64 22.12
N ILE A 222 -4.48 19.27 22.67
CA ILE A 222 -3.19 19.87 22.33
C ILE A 222 -2.49 18.94 21.33
N ASP A 223 -2.37 19.38 20.08
CA ASP A 223 -1.66 18.66 19.02
C ASP A 223 -0.14 18.87 19.14
N LEU A 224 0.53 17.97 19.87
CA LEU A 224 1.98 18.06 20.11
C LEU A 224 2.80 18.02 18.81
N PRO A 225 2.49 17.17 17.80
CA PRO A 225 3.14 17.21 16.49
C PRO A 225 3.03 18.57 15.79
N LEU A 226 1.82 19.12 15.68
CA LEU A 226 1.60 20.40 15.00
C LEU A 226 2.30 21.55 15.74
N LEU A 227 2.26 21.51 17.06
CA LEU A 227 2.95 22.47 17.90
C LEU A 227 4.47 22.40 17.70
N GLY A 228 5.03 21.20 17.63
CA GLY A 228 6.45 20.99 17.33
C GLY A 228 6.87 21.53 15.97
N ILE A 229 6.05 21.37 14.94
CA ILE A 229 6.32 21.97 13.61
C ILE A 229 6.34 23.49 13.70
N SER A 230 5.37 24.07 14.41
CA SER A 230 5.22 25.53 14.55
C SER A 230 6.38 26.15 15.33
N VAL A 231 6.77 25.53 16.45
CA VAL A 231 7.91 25.95 17.28
C VAL A 231 9.24 25.82 16.52
N ASN A 232 9.44 24.74 15.75
CA ASN A 232 10.65 24.56 14.94
C ASN A 232 10.73 25.53 13.76
N ALA A 233 9.60 25.86 13.13
CA ALA A 233 9.54 26.88 12.08
C ALA A 233 9.90 28.26 12.63
N LEU A 234 9.37 28.60 13.81
CA LEU A 234 9.71 29.83 14.51
C LEU A 234 11.20 29.88 14.87
N HIS A 235 11.74 28.81 15.44
CA HIS A 235 13.18 28.68 15.74
C HIS A 235 14.04 28.89 14.48
N SER A 236 13.67 28.25 13.37
CA SER A 236 14.39 28.38 12.11
C SER A 236 14.38 29.83 11.61
N ARG A 237 13.22 30.50 11.65
CA ARG A 237 13.07 31.90 11.27
C ARG A 237 13.98 32.80 12.12
N LEU A 238 13.95 32.65 13.44
CA LEU A 238 14.77 33.46 14.36
C LEU A 238 16.27 33.22 14.16
N SER A 239 16.69 31.96 13.97
CA SER A 239 18.09 31.63 13.72
C SER A 239 18.62 32.25 12.43
N THR A 240 17.80 32.31 11.37
CA THR A 240 18.18 32.97 10.10
C THR A 240 18.25 34.48 10.23
N SER A 241 17.39 35.10 11.05
CA SER A 241 17.43 36.54 11.34
C SER A 241 18.68 36.91 12.13
N ALA A 242 18.98 36.17 13.19
CA ALA A 242 20.19 36.39 14.01
C ALA A 242 21.48 36.23 13.17
N ALA A 243 21.52 35.26 12.25
CA ALA A 243 22.66 35.06 11.35
C ALA A 243 22.83 36.22 10.33
N ARG A 244 21.74 36.88 9.91
CA ARG A 244 21.81 38.06 9.02
C ARG A 244 22.36 39.28 9.75
N GLU A 245 21.98 39.49 11.01
CA GLU A 245 22.45 40.64 11.80
C GLU A 245 23.95 40.53 12.12
N GLN A 246 24.45 39.33 12.43
CA GLN A 246 25.89 39.09 12.58
C GLN A 246 26.68 39.37 11.30
N ARG A 247 26.06 39.23 10.13
CA ARG A 247 26.69 39.53 8.83
C ARG A 247 26.60 41.01 8.45
N GLY A 248 25.64 41.75 8.99
CA GLY A 248 25.39 43.17 8.70
C GLY A 248 26.28 44.14 9.50
N ASN A 249 26.79 43.72 10.67
CA ASN A 249 27.71 44.52 11.49
C ASN A 249 29.20 44.36 11.08
N GLY A 250 29.48 43.62 10.01
CA GLY A 250 30.79 43.62 9.35
C GLY A 250 30.89 44.79 8.38
N GLU A 251 31.28 45.94 8.91
CA GLU A 251 31.57 47.18 8.18
C GLU A 251 32.48 46.92 6.96
N VAL A 252 31.91 47.14 5.77
CA VAL A 252 32.61 47.07 4.48
C VAL A 252 33.26 48.43 4.24
N GLU A 253 34.53 48.57 4.61
CA GLU A 253 35.39 49.60 4.01
C GLU A 253 35.63 49.25 2.53
N ALA A 254 35.05 50.05 1.64
CA ALA A 254 35.28 49.97 0.22
C ALA A 254 36.53 50.77 -0.18
N PRO A 255 37.45 50.24 -1.02
CA PRO A 255 38.37 51.08 -1.75
C PRO A 255 37.81 51.47 -3.12
N VAL A 256 38.04 52.75 -3.39
CA VAL A 256 37.70 53.57 -4.54
C VAL A 256 38.44 53.12 -5.82
N ARG A 257 37.66 52.94 -6.89
CA ARG A 257 37.89 53.32 -8.31
C ARG A 257 39.33 53.34 -8.88
N GLY A 258 39.52 52.64 -10.00
CA GLY A 258 40.39 53.14 -11.09
C GLY A 258 40.82 52.13 -12.15
N GLY A 259 40.29 52.29 -13.38
CA GLY A 259 41.07 52.11 -14.63
C GLY A 259 41.12 50.74 -15.31
N LEU A 260 40.29 50.56 -16.35
CA LEU A 260 40.65 49.87 -17.60
C LEU A 260 41.54 50.79 -18.46
N PRO A 261 42.29 50.37 -19.52
CA PRO A 261 42.01 49.21 -20.39
C PRO A 261 43.24 48.43 -20.96
N GLN A 262 42.92 47.43 -21.79
CA GLN A 262 43.60 47.03 -23.05
C GLN A 262 44.78 46.02 -23.08
N GLN A 263 44.47 44.89 -23.73
CA GLN A 263 45.14 44.25 -24.87
C GLN A 263 46.57 43.67 -24.78
N THR A 264 46.63 42.42 -25.27
CA THR A 264 47.68 41.74 -26.07
C THR A 264 48.99 41.35 -25.41
N GLY A 265 49.43 40.13 -25.73
CA GLY A 265 50.85 39.75 -25.67
C GLY A 265 51.08 38.36 -25.12
N ALA A 266 51.19 37.38 -26.01
CA ALA A 266 51.83 36.11 -25.72
C ALA A 266 53.26 36.35 -25.23
N VAL A 267 53.58 35.94 -24.00
CA VAL A 267 54.96 35.88 -23.50
C VAL A 267 55.24 34.47 -23.01
N ARG A 268 56.06 33.81 -23.83
CA ARG A 268 56.72 32.53 -23.63
C ARG A 268 57.75 32.68 -22.51
N PHE A 269 57.44 32.19 -21.31
CA PHE A 269 58.45 32.08 -20.25
C PHE A 269 59.32 30.84 -20.48
N ARG A 270 60.58 31.09 -20.89
CA ARG A 270 61.68 30.13 -20.77
C ARG A 270 62.02 29.99 -19.29
N LEU A 271 61.83 28.80 -18.74
CA LEU A 271 62.52 28.38 -17.52
C LEU A 271 63.96 27.94 -17.88
N PRO A 272 64.96 28.28 -17.05
CA PRO A 272 66.34 27.92 -17.29
C PRO A 272 66.56 26.40 -17.17
N GLU A 273 67.41 25.89 -18.06
CA GLU A 273 67.95 24.53 -18.03
C GLU A 273 68.56 24.22 -16.65
N ALA A 274 67.93 23.28 -15.94
CA ALA A 274 68.57 22.56 -14.85
C ALA A 274 69.38 21.40 -15.45
N PRO A 275 70.59 21.12 -14.94
CA PRO A 275 71.49 20.14 -15.52
C PRO A 275 70.91 18.73 -15.48
N ALA A 276 71.23 17.97 -16.53
CA ALA A 276 70.94 16.55 -16.65
C ALA A 276 71.53 15.77 -15.46
N ILE A 277 70.71 15.47 -14.47
CA ILE A 277 71.01 14.46 -13.45
C ILE A 277 70.72 13.10 -14.09
N SER A 278 71.77 12.29 -14.11
CA SER A 278 71.83 10.94 -14.62
C SER A 278 70.64 10.09 -14.16
N ARG A 279 69.90 9.57 -15.15
CA ARG A 279 69.14 8.34 -15.02
C ARG A 279 70.11 7.23 -14.64
N PHE A 280 70.04 6.78 -13.41
CA PHE A 280 70.21 5.41 -12.89
C PHE A 280 70.42 5.58 -11.38
N ASP A 281 69.77 4.73 -10.59
CA ASP A 281 69.70 4.76 -9.12
C ASP A 281 68.72 5.76 -8.50
N ARG A 282 67.44 5.68 -8.92
CA ARG A 282 66.36 5.80 -7.93
C ARG A 282 66.33 4.50 -7.14
N ALA A 283 67.25 4.43 -6.16
CA ALA A 283 67.08 3.55 -5.03
C ALA A 283 65.68 3.78 -4.49
N SER A 284 64.88 2.73 -4.54
CA SER A 284 63.58 2.65 -3.90
C SER A 284 63.81 2.90 -2.42
N ALA A 285 63.65 4.15 -2.00
CA ALA A 285 63.32 4.46 -0.63
C ALA A 285 61.96 3.78 -0.39
N SER A 286 62.03 2.53 0.04
CA SER A 286 60.98 1.90 0.82
C SER A 286 60.73 2.86 1.98
N GLU A 287 59.71 3.70 1.85
CA GLU A 287 59.02 4.27 3.00
C GLU A 287 58.72 3.10 3.93
N SER A 288 59.57 2.96 4.95
CA SER A 288 59.36 2.11 6.09
C SER A 288 58.13 2.69 6.81
N LEU A 289 56.96 2.24 6.39
CA LEU A 289 55.70 2.50 7.08
C LEU A 289 55.89 2.04 8.53
N PRO A 290 55.81 2.93 9.53
CA PRO A 290 56.25 2.67 10.90
C PRO A 290 55.37 1.66 11.67
N PHE A 291 54.44 0.99 11.02
CA PHE A 291 53.56 -0.02 11.61
C PHE A 291 53.28 -1.13 10.60
N GLU A 292 54.28 -1.98 10.37
CA GLU A 292 54.02 -3.30 9.79
C GLU A 292 53.26 -4.10 10.85
N LEU A 293 51.94 -4.28 10.65
CA LEU A 293 51.08 -5.03 11.56
C LEU A 293 51.70 -6.40 11.82
N MET A 294 52.11 -6.63 13.08
CA MET A 294 52.68 -7.90 13.53
C MET A 294 51.80 -9.05 13.06
N PRO A 295 52.36 -10.10 12.45
CA PRO A 295 51.60 -11.29 12.12
C PRO A 295 50.98 -11.88 13.39
N GLU A 296 49.71 -12.29 13.30
CA GLU A 296 48.88 -12.81 14.40
C GLU A 296 49.48 -14.05 15.08
N SER A 297 50.44 -14.72 14.41
CA SER A 297 51.28 -15.76 15.00
C SER A 297 52.69 -15.79 14.39
N PRO A 298 53.73 -16.11 15.20
CA PRO A 298 55.14 -16.09 14.77
C PRO A 298 55.48 -17.12 13.67
N ASN A 299 54.58 -18.07 13.39
CA ASN A 299 54.76 -19.09 12.37
C ASN A 299 53.82 -18.93 11.16
N SER A 300 53.03 -17.86 11.07
CA SER A 300 52.18 -17.66 9.90
C SER A 300 53.02 -17.24 8.70
N THR A 301 53.12 -18.11 7.70
CA THR A 301 53.74 -17.83 6.39
C THR A 301 52.89 -16.86 5.54
N VAL A 302 51.79 -16.36 6.10
CA VAL A 302 50.80 -15.54 5.42
C VAL A 302 51.07 -14.08 5.76
N SER A 303 51.70 -13.34 4.85
CA SER A 303 51.87 -11.89 4.98
C SER A 303 50.50 -11.21 5.10
N SER A 304 50.34 -10.33 6.10
CA SER A 304 49.15 -9.51 6.35
C SER A 304 48.77 -8.64 5.14
N SER A 305 49.74 -8.33 4.28
CA SER A 305 49.54 -7.65 2.99
C SER A 305 48.56 -8.36 2.04
N GLN A 306 48.36 -9.68 2.20
CA GLN A 306 47.44 -10.45 1.36
C GLN A 306 46.01 -10.53 1.93
N LEU A 307 45.77 -10.06 3.16
CA LEU A 307 44.45 -10.15 3.79
C LEU A 307 43.35 -9.44 2.98
N PRO A 308 43.53 -8.19 2.49
CA PRO A 308 42.50 -7.52 1.70
C PRO A 308 42.17 -8.29 0.42
N TRP A 309 43.19 -8.87 -0.22
CA TRP A 309 43.02 -9.70 -1.41
C TRP A 309 42.22 -10.97 -1.13
N LYS A 310 42.52 -11.66 -0.02
CA LYS A 310 41.77 -12.86 0.40
C LYS A 310 40.31 -12.53 0.71
N VAL A 311 40.05 -11.41 1.40
CA VAL A 311 38.68 -10.98 1.72
C VAL A 311 37.91 -10.63 0.44
N PHE A 312 38.51 -9.88 -0.49
CA PHE A 312 37.92 -9.59 -1.79
C PHE A 312 37.62 -10.89 -2.56
N GLN A 313 38.58 -11.81 -2.63
CA GLN A 313 38.42 -13.08 -3.33
C GLN A 313 37.30 -13.94 -2.71
N GLN A 314 37.23 -14.01 -1.37
CA GLN A 314 36.17 -14.72 -0.66
C GLN A 314 34.79 -14.08 -0.92
N THR A 315 34.72 -12.75 -0.88
CA THR A 315 33.48 -11.99 -1.13
C THR A 315 32.99 -12.20 -2.56
N CYS A 316 33.87 -12.07 -3.56
CA CYS A 316 33.52 -12.32 -4.95
C CYS A 316 33.12 -13.78 -5.19
N ARG A 317 33.78 -14.76 -4.55
CA ARG A 317 33.36 -16.17 -4.62
C ARG A 317 31.97 -16.37 -4.01
N ALA A 318 31.68 -15.75 -2.87
CA ALA A 318 30.38 -15.82 -2.23
C ALA A 318 29.28 -15.20 -3.11
N MET A 319 29.53 -14.02 -3.68
CA MET A 319 28.60 -13.38 -4.63
C MET A 319 28.40 -14.22 -5.90
N LEU A 320 29.46 -14.81 -6.45
CA LEU A 320 29.37 -15.71 -7.60
C LEU A 320 28.48 -16.93 -7.28
N CYS A 321 28.70 -17.58 -6.13
CA CYS A 321 27.86 -18.68 -5.67
C CYS A 321 26.40 -18.25 -5.49
N LEU A 322 26.16 -17.06 -4.93
CA LEU A 322 24.81 -16.53 -4.76
C LEU A 322 24.11 -16.35 -6.10
N TRP A 323 24.77 -15.74 -7.10
CA TRP A 323 24.19 -15.58 -8.44
C TRP A 323 23.92 -16.91 -9.15
N LEU A 324 24.81 -17.89 -8.98
CA LEU A 324 24.59 -19.24 -9.51
C LEU A 324 23.43 -19.96 -8.83
N ILE A 325 23.28 -19.83 -7.51
CA ILE A 325 22.14 -20.37 -6.75
C ILE A 325 20.84 -19.69 -7.17
N THR A 326 20.84 -18.36 -7.32
CA THR A 326 19.66 -17.62 -7.79
C THR A 326 19.29 -18.03 -9.21
N MET A 327 20.27 -18.17 -10.11
CA MET A 327 20.05 -18.68 -11.46
C MET A 327 19.47 -20.12 -11.42
N LEU A 328 20.03 -20.99 -10.58
CA LEU A 328 19.54 -22.37 -10.40
C LEU A 328 18.11 -22.38 -9.83
N ALA A 329 17.81 -21.52 -8.86
CA ALA A 329 16.48 -21.39 -8.29
C ALA A 329 15.46 -20.93 -9.35
N ILE A 330 15.81 -19.92 -10.17
CA ILE A 330 14.92 -19.43 -11.24
C ILE A 330 14.75 -20.47 -12.37
N THR A 331 15.77 -21.28 -12.65
CA THR A 331 15.72 -22.30 -13.71
C THR A 331 15.08 -23.60 -13.27
N CYS A 332 15.26 -24.01 -12.00
CA CYS A 332 14.82 -25.29 -11.47
C CYS A 332 13.57 -25.22 -10.59
N ASP A 333 13.13 -24.04 -10.13
CA ASP A 333 11.89 -23.91 -9.36
C ASP A 333 10.71 -23.60 -10.29
N PRO A 334 9.94 -24.61 -10.75
CA PRO A 334 8.69 -24.36 -11.45
C PRO A 334 7.70 -23.63 -10.53
N LYS A 335 7.86 -23.67 -9.20
CA LYS A 335 6.99 -22.92 -8.27
C LYS A 335 7.32 -21.44 -8.21
N TYR A 336 8.47 -20.98 -8.71
CA TYR A 336 8.68 -19.55 -8.90
C TYR A 336 7.69 -18.98 -9.92
N TYR A 337 7.29 -19.81 -10.91
CA TYR A 337 6.19 -19.52 -11.82
C TYR A 337 4.82 -19.77 -11.22
N ASP A 338 4.69 -20.80 -10.38
CA ASP A 338 3.41 -21.12 -9.74
C ASP A 338 3.09 -20.28 -8.51
N SER A 339 4.05 -19.43 -8.12
CA SER A 339 3.95 -18.51 -7.02
C SER A 339 2.79 -17.54 -7.23
N PRO A 340 1.91 -17.34 -6.24
CA PRO A 340 0.84 -16.33 -6.30
C PRO A 340 1.38 -14.89 -6.43
N HIS A 341 2.70 -14.70 -6.33
CA HIS A 341 3.37 -13.42 -6.53
C HIS A 341 3.90 -13.22 -7.95
N ALA A 342 4.10 -14.30 -8.71
CA ALA A 342 4.38 -14.19 -10.13
C ALA A 342 3.04 -13.90 -10.85
N PRO A 343 2.96 -12.88 -11.73
CA PRO A 343 1.75 -12.59 -12.48
C PRO A 343 1.55 -13.67 -13.55
N ARG A 344 1.12 -14.88 -13.14
CA ARG A 344 0.79 -16.02 -14.02
C ARG A 344 -0.11 -15.62 -15.18
N GLU A 345 -0.90 -14.59 -14.99
CA GLU A 345 -2.03 -14.21 -15.83
C GLU A 345 -1.68 -13.20 -16.93
N ILE A 346 -0.50 -12.58 -16.86
CA ILE A 346 0.07 -11.92 -18.05
C ILE A 346 0.46 -12.98 -19.10
N TYR A 347 0.66 -14.23 -18.67
CA TYR A 347 1.38 -15.24 -19.43
C TYR A 347 0.53 -16.43 -19.88
N ASP A 348 -0.51 -16.81 -19.16
CA ASP A 348 -1.42 -17.88 -19.60
C ASP A 348 -2.60 -17.35 -20.43
N ARG A 349 -2.34 -17.05 -21.70
CA ARG A 349 -3.40 -16.72 -22.68
C ARG A 349 -4.41 -17.86 -22.86
N LYS A 350 -4.14 -19.10 -22.45
CA LYS A 350 -5.14 -20.17 -22.54
C LYS A 350 -6.29 -19.94 -21.55
N ALA A 351 -6.05 -19.19 -20.47
CA ALA A 351 -7.09 -18.81 -19.52
C ALA A 351 -8.03 -17.70 -20.05
N LEU A 352 -7.62 -16.96 -21.09
CA LEU A 352 -8.41 -15.89 -21.69
C LEU A 352 -8.64 -16.17 -23.17
N VAL A 353 -9.83 -16.69 -23.49
CA VAL A 353 -10.25 -16.90 -24.87
C VAL A 353 -11.04 -15.69 -25.35
N GLN A 354 -10.58 -15.06 -26.42
CA GLN A 354 -11.34 -13.99 -27.07
C GLN A 354 -12.47 -14.63 -27.88
N LEU A 355 -13.71 -14.29 -27.55
CA LEU A 355 -14.88 -14.70 -28.33
C LEU A 355 -15.04 -13.79 -29.55
N GLN A 356 -15.34 -14.40 -30.70
CA GLN A 356 -15.77 -13.64 -31.87
C GLN A 356 -17.24 -13.28 -31.69
N THR A 357 -17.56 -11.99 -31.79
CA THR A 357 -18.90 -11.48 -31.57
C THR A 357 -19.27 -10.55 -32.72
N VAL A 358 -20.43 -10.79 -33.31
CA VAL A 358 -21.00 -9.91 -34.33
C VAL A 358 -21.72 -8.78 -33.60
N TRP A 359 -21.09 -7.62 -33.57
CA TRP A 359 -21.66 -6.45 -32.90
C TRP A 359 -22.87 -5.91 -33.68
N PRO A 360 -24.00 -5.60 -33.03
CA PRO A 360 -25.21 -5.09 -33.70
C PRO A 360 -24.97 -3.83 -34.53
N HIS A 361 -23.98 -3.02 -34.14
CA HIS A 361 -23.58 -1.82 -34.87
C HIS A 361 -22.12 -1.42 -34.57
N ALA A 362 -21.52 -0.62 -35.45
CA ALA A 362 -20.10 -0.21 -35.35
C ALA A 362 -19.75 0.59 -34.08
N TYR A 363 -20.73 1.28 -33.48
CA TYR A 363 -20.53 2.09 -32.26
C TYR A 363 -20.96 1.36 -30.97
N PHE A 364 -21.10 0.04 -31.01
CA PHE A 364 -21.55 -0.73 -29.87
C PHE A 364 -20.58 -0.59 -28.71
N ARG A 365 -21.11 -0.27 -27.54
CA ARG A 365 -20.33 -0.07 -26.30
C ARG A 365 -21.02 -0.82 -25.17
N PRO A 366 -20.57 -2.04 -24.85
CA PRO A 366 -21.18 -2.80 -23.77
C PRO A 366 -21.06 -2.00 -22.47
N SER A 367 -22.20 -1.77 -21.84
CA SER A 367 -22.32 -1.01 -20.60
C SER A 367 -22.51 -1.95 -19.40
N ALA A 368 -23.25 -3.05 -19.63
CA ALA A 368 -23.53 -4.08 -18.66
C ALA A 368 -23.63 -5.48 -19.31
N LEU A 369 -23.28 -6.50 -18.54
CA LEU A 369 -23.18 -7.91 -18.90
C LEU A 369 -23.80 -8.74 -17.77
N SER A 370 -24.65 -9.70 -18.10
CA SER A 370 -25.05 -10.76 -17.18
C SER A 370 -25.41 -12.01 -17.96
N CYS A 371 -25.54 -13.13 -17.27
CA CYS A 371 -25.98 -14.39 -17.84
C CYS A 371 -27.06 -15.02 -16.99
N SER A 372 -27.86 -15.87 -17.66
CA SER A 372 -28.75 -16.80 -16.98
C SER A 372 -27.97 -17.66 -15.98
N GLY A 373 -28.60 -18.13 -14.90
CA GLY A 373 -27.93 -18.94 -13.88
C GLY A 373 -27.29 -20.25 -14.38
N ALA A 374 -27.63 -20.71 -15.59
CA ALA A 374 -27.01 -21.88 -16.23
C ALA A 374 -25.99 -21.50 -17.32
N GLY A 375 -25.65 -20.21 -17.48
CA GLY A 375 -24.73 -19.72 -18.51
C GLY A 375 -25.23 -19.87 -19.96
N LYS A 376 -26.50 -20.25 -20.17
CA LYS A 376 -27.06 -20.55 -21.50
C LYS A 376 -27.44 -19.31 -22.30
N THR A 377 -27.92 -18.27 -21.64
CA THR A 377 -28.27 -17.02 -22.33
C THR A 377 -27.42 -15.89 -21.76
N LEU A 378 -26.67 -15.26 -22.66
CA LEU A 378 -25.93 -14.04 -22.47
C LEU A 378 -26.86 -12.85 -22.62
N ILE A 379 -26.77 -11.87 -21.72
CA ILE A 379 -27.44 -10.58 -21.87
C ILE A 379 -26.40 -9.47 -21.83
N LEU A 380 -26.50 -8.61 -22.85
CA LEU A 380 -25.64 -7.47 -23.04
C LEU A 380 -26.46 -6.20 -23.20
N GLY A 381 -26.25 -5.27 -22.28
CA GLY A 381 -26.79 -3.93 -22.38
C GLY A 381 -25.77 -2.99 -23.01
N ASP A 382 -26.21 -2.16 -23.94
CA ASP A 382 -25.43 -1.02 -24.41
C ASP A 382 -25.98 0.27 -23.78
N GLN A 383 -25.91 1.43 -24.45
CA GLN A 383 -26.49 2.67 -23.91
C GLN A 383 -27.97 2.83 -24.29
N PHE A 384 -28.45 2.06 -25.26
CA PHE A 384 -29.71 2.31 -25.97
C PHE A 384 -30.62 1.10 -26.04
N SER A 385 -30.10 -0.10 -25.82
CA SER A 385 -30.76 -1.36 -26.12
C SER A 385 -30.17 -2.48 -25.30
N ILE A 386 -30.95 -3.55 -25.14
CA ILE A 386 -30.51 -4.76 -24.44
C ILE A 386 -30.63 -5.91 -25.43
N TYR A 387 -29.55 -6.67 -25.55
CA TYR A 387 -29.39 -7.77 -26.47
C TYR A 387 -29.25 -9.08 -25.69
N THR A 388 -29.71 -10.15 -26.29
CA THR A 388 -29.53 -11.52 -25.83
C THR A 388 -28.76 -12.32 -26.87
N ALA A 389 -27.97 -13.28 -26.42
CA ALA A 389 -27.44 -14.33 -27.27
C ALA A 389 -27.51 -15.65 -26.53
N ASP A 390 -27.86 -16.72 -27.22
CA ASP A 390 -27.74 -18.05 -26.66
C ASP A 390 -26.31 -18.55 -26.83
N LEU A 391 -25.74 -19.05 -25.74
CA LEU A 391 -24.41 -19.62 -25.66
C LEU A 391 -24.52 -21.15 -25.77
N PRO A 392 -23.56 -21.80 -26.46
CA PRO A 392 -23.52 -23.25 -26.51
C PRO A 392 -23.37 -23.81 -25.08
N PRO A 393 -23.99 -24.96 -24.77
CA PRO A 393 -23.90 -25.56 -23.45
C PRO A 393 -22.44 -25.89 -23.10
N ALA A 394 -22.06 -25.63 -21.85
CA ALA A 394 -20.70 -25.85 -21.33
C ALA A 394 -20.18 -27.28 -21.56
N GLU A 395 -21.06 -28.28 -21.59
CA GLU A 395 -20.71 -29.69 -21.81
C GLU A 395 -20.17 -29.93 -23.23
N GLU A 396 -20.67 -29.23 -24.24
CA GLU A 396 -20.14 -29.29 -25.60
C GLU A 396 -18.73 -28.69 -25.67
N LEU A 397 -18.49 -27.61 -24.90
CA LEU A 397 -17.17 -26.97 -24.80
C LEU A 397 -16.13 -27.84 -24.08
N GLN A 398 -16.54 -28.76 -23.20
CA GLN A 398 -15.61 -29.63 -22.47
C GLN A 398 -15.29 -30.95 -23.20
N ASN A 399 -16.22 -31.46 -24.00
CA ASN A 399 -16.06 -32.74 -24.70
C ASN A 399 -15.09 -32.66 -25.88
N GLU A 400 -14.91 -31.47 -26.48
CA GLU A 400 -13.80 -31.24 -27.39
C GLU A 400 -12.51 -31.11 -26.57
N SER A 401 -11.73 -32.19 -26.50
CA SER A 401 -10.43 -32.30 -25.80
C SER A 401 -9.38 -31.22 -26.14
N SER A 402 -9.67 -30.31 -27.08
CA SER A 402 -9.01 -29.02 -27.19
C SER A 402 -9.74 -27.99 -26.32
N SER A 403 -9.10 -27.53 -25.25
CA SER A 403 -9.56 -26.45 -24.35
C SER A 403 -9.75 -25.07 -25.03
N ALA A 404 -9.96 -25.04 -26.34
CA ALA A 404 -10.18 -23.86 -27.15
C ALA A 404 -11.64 -23.85 -27.57
N TRP A 405 -12.36 -22.77 -27.25
CA TRP A 405 -13.65 -22.50 -27.87
C TRP A 405 -13.53 -22.69 -29.40
N PRO A 406 -14.55 -23.25 -30.06
CA PRO A 406 -14.54 -23.42 -31.50
C PRO A 406 -14.34 -22.05 -32.13
N SER A 407 -13.13 -21.82 -32.66
CA SER A 407 -12.66 -20.51 -33.13
C SER A 407 -13.50 -19.89 -34.26
N SER A 408 -14.47 -20.64 -34.77
CA SER A 408 -15.37 -20.30 -35.87
C SER A 408 -16.81 -19.97 -35.43
N GLN A 409 -17.20 -20.19 -34.17
CA GLN A 409 -18.55 -19.85 -33.74
C GLN A 409 -18.64 -18.37 -33.38
N GLU A 410 -19.31 -17.61 -34.24
CA GLU A 410 -19.63 -16.21 -33.98
C GLU A 410 -20.87 -16.12 -33.08
N ILE A 411 -20.77 -15.31 -32.02
CA ILE A 411 -21.92 -15.01 -31.17
C ILE A 411 -22.73 -13.91 -31.84
N GLU A 412 -23.93 -14.24 -32.28
CA GLU A 412 -24.90 -13.30 -32.84
C GLU A 412 -25.78 -12.73 -31.71
N LEU A 413 -25.86 -11.40 -31.65
CA LEU A 413 -26.62 -10.68 -30.62
C LEU A 413 -27.98 -10.25 -31.16
N GLU A 414 -29.04 -10.82 -30.60
CA GLU A 414 -30.42 -10.48 -30.94
C GLU A 414 -30.98 -9.39 -30.00
N PRO A 415 -31.74 -8.41 -30.49
CA PRO A 415 -32.33 -7.39 -29.63
C PRO A 415 -33.43 -7.98 -28.75
N ALA A 416 -33.24 -7.96 -27.43
CA ALA A 416 -34.23 -8.40 -26.45
C ALA A 416 -35.20 -7.28 -26.07
N ILE A 417 -34.71 -6.04 -25.97
CA ILE A 417 -35.52 -4.85 -25.70
C ILE A 417 -35.05 -3.70 -26.58
N SER A 418 -35.97 -3.11 -27.33
CA SER A 418 -35.68 -1.98 -28.22
C SER A 418 -35.50 -0.66 -27.45
N THR A 419 -34.84 0.31 -28.08
CA THR A 419 -34.64 1.65 -27.51
C THR A 419 -35.94 2.38 -27.19
N MET A 420 -37.00 2.17 -27.99
CA MET A 420 -38.31 2.77 -27.73
C MET A 420 -38.91 2.23 -26.43
N ASP A 421 -38.69 0.94 -26.16
CA ASP A 421 -39.33 0.24 -25.07
C ASP A 421 -38.63 0.51 -23.73
N LEU A 422 -37.31 0.76 -23.73
CA LEU A 422 -36.52 1.14 -22.55
C LEU A 422 -36.89 2.53 -22.01
N GLY A 423 -37.51 3.38 -22.84
CA GLY A 423 -37.85 4.75 -22.49
C GLY A 423 -36.61 5.55 -22.09
N SER A 424 -36.75 6.40 -21.06
CA SER A 424 -35.64 7.20 -20.51
C SER A 424 -34.81 6.45 -19.45
N THR A 425 -35.05 5.15 -19.27
CA THR A 425 -34.43 4.38 -18.19
C THR A 425 -33.00 4.03 -18.57
N THR A 426 -32.04 4.62 -17.87
CA THR A 426 -30.62 4.27 -17.98
C THR A 426 -30.25 3.31 -16.86
N TRP A 427 -29.42 2.31 -17.18
CA TRP A 427 -28.99 1.30 -16.21
C TRP A 427 -27.49 1.37 -15.92
N ARG A 428 -27.12 0.94 -14.72
CA ARG A 428 -25.74 0.75 -14.27
C ARG A 428 -25.32 -0.72 -14.36
N SER A 429 -26.23 -1.63 -14.02
CA SER A 429 -26.04 -3.07 -13.98
C SER A 429 -27.36 -3.73 -14.38
N LEU A 430 -27.31 -4.92 -14.94
CA LEU A 430 -28.50 -5.70 -15.28
C LEU A 430 -28.32 -7.14 -14.81
N GLY A 431 -29.42 -7.87 -14.72
CA GLY A 431 -29.42 -9.31 -14.47
C GLY A 431 -30.73 -9.94 -14.93
N LEU A 432 -30.73 -11.26 -15.08
CA LEU A 432 -31.87 -12.01 -15.59
C LEU A 432 -32.39 -13.01 -14.57
N LEU A 433 -33.71 -12.98 -14.37
CA LEU A 433 -34.47 -14.02 -13.70
C LEU A 433 -35.07 -14.92 -14.78
N TYR A 434 -34.85 -16.23 -14.64
CA TYR A 434 -35.35 -17.21 -15.59
C TYR A 434 -36.75 -17.71 -15.22
N GLY A 435 -37.22 -17.40 -14.01
CA GLY A 435 -38.51 -17.80 -13.51
C GLY A 435 -38.55 -19.31 -13.33
N LYS A 436 -38.18 -19.82 -12.15
CA LYS A 436 -38.54 -21.19 -11.76
C LYS A 436 -40.04 -21.23 -11.49
N GLY A 437 -40.84 -21.40 -12.54
CA GLY A 437 -42.25 -21.70 -12.43
C GLY A 437 -42.41 -23.01 -11.66
N HIS A 438 -42.74 -22.91 -10.36
CA HIS A 438 -43.24 -24.05 -9.60
C HIS A 438 -44.64 -24.45 -10.07
N ASP A 439 -45.31 -23.54 -10.77
CA ASP A 439 -46.53 -23.76 -11.54
C ASP A 439 -46.21 -23.70 -13.04
N SER A 440 -46.50 -24.80 -13.74
CA SER A 440 -46.19 -25.17 -15.13
C SER A 440 -46.59 -24.17 -16.24
N PHE A 441 -47.12 -22.98 -15.94
CA PHE A 441 -47.83 -22.16 -16.93
C PHE A 441 -47.28 -20.76 -17.21
N SER A 442 -46.28 -20.26 -16.47
CA SER A 442 -45.57 -19.04 -16.91
C SER A 442 -44.06 -19.12 -16.65
N SER A 443 -43.31 -19.51 -17.69
CA SER A 443 -41.86 -19.31 -17.79
C SER A 443 -41.55 -17.85 -18.13
N ALA A 444 -42.12 -16.90 -17.39
CA ALA A 444 -41.90 -15.49 -17.60
C ALA A 444 -40.47 -15.16 -17.20
N LYS A 445 -39.63 -14.81 -18.18
CA LYS A 445 -38.27 -14.32 -17.93
C LYS A 445 -38.39 -12.85 -17.53
N ALA A 446 -37.81 -12.47 -16.40
CA ALA A 446 -37.83 -11.09 -15.94
C ALA A 446 -36.42 -10.49 -15.98
N LEU A 447 -36.29 -9.30 -16.55
CA LEU A 447 -35.07 -8.54 -16.57
C LEU A 447 -35.05 -7.59 -15.36
N ILE A 448 -33.95 -7.63 -14.61
CA ILE A 448 -33.71 -6.79 -13.45
C ILE A 448 -32.67 -5.74 -13.82
N LEU A 449 -33.04 -4.47 -13.74
CA LEU A 449 -32.21 -3.33 -14.13
C LEU A 449 -31.90 -2.47 -12.91
N LEU A 450 -30.63 -2.28 -12.60
CA LEU A 450 -30.21 -1.29 -11.60
C LEU A 450 -30.13 0.08 -12.26
N SER A 451 -30.85 1.07 -11.73
CA SER A 451 -30.80 2.45 -12.21
C SER A 451 -29.39 3.05 -12.16
N THR A 452 -29.11 4.03 -13.02
CA THR A 452 -27.80 4.71 -13.03
C THR A 452 -27.41 5.40 -11.73
N ASN A 453 -28.37 5.80 -10.87
CA ASN A 453 -28.09 6.35 -9.54
C ASN A 453 -27.84 5.27 -8.48
N GLY A 454 -28.20 4.01 -8.75
CA GLY A 454 -28.00 2.88 -7.84
C GLY A 454 -28.95 2.85 -6.65
N THR A 455 -30.09 3.57 -6.70
CA THR A 455 -31.08 3.64 -5.61
C THR A 455 -32.38 2.90 -5.91
N VAL A 456 -32.58 2.49 -7.16
CA VAL A 456 -33.81 1.85 -7.65
C VAL A 456 -33.45 0.65 -8.50
N VAL A 457 -34.18 -0.44 -8.34
CA VAL A 457 -34.12 -1.61 -9.20
C VAL A 457 -35.44 -1.71 -9.96
N VAL A 458 -35.40 -1.89 -11.27
CA VAL A 458 -36.58 -2.03 -12.12
C VAL A 458 -36.66 -3.47 -12.58
N GLU A 459 -37.79 -4.11 -12.32
CA GLU A 459 -38.14 -5.42 -12.85
C GLU A 459 -39.05 -5.25 -14.05
N ARG A 460 -38.71 -5.95 -15.13
CA ARG A 460 -39.44 -5.92 -16.39
C ARG A 460 -39.63 -7.32 -16.92
N ASP A 461 -40.87 -7.69 -17.19
CA ASP A 461 -41.20 -8.95 -17.83
C ASP A 461 -40.80 -8.91 -19.33
N LEU A 462 -40.04 -9.92 -19.78
CA LEU A 462 -39.65 -10.09 -21.19
C LEU A 462 -40.73 -10.82 -22.01
N GLY A 463 -41.66 -11.53 -21.36
CA GLY A 463 -42.72 -12.29 -22.04
C GLY A 463 -43.97 -11.46 -22.35
N SER A 464 -44.15 -10.33 -21.66
CA SER A 464 -45.30 -9.45 -21.87
C SER A 464 -44.99 -8.38 -22.92
N HIS A 465 -45.77 -8.36 -24.01
CA HIS A 465 -45.76 -7.25 -24.98
C HIS A 465 -46.35 -5.95 -24.41
N SER A 466 -46.98 -6.00 -23.22
CA SER A 466 -47.49 -4.80 -22.57
C SER A 466 -46.37 -4.04 -21.87
N HIS A 467 -46.18 -2.78 -22.26
CA HIS A 467 -45.24 -1.85 -21.62
C HIS A 467 -45.58 -1.55 -20.15
N ASP A 468 -46.78 -1.93 -19.69
CA ASP A 468 -47.30 -1.54 -18.37
C ASP A 468 -46.78 -2.41 -17.22
N ASN A 469 -46.09 -3.53 -17.50
CA ASN A 469 -45.60 -4.45 -16.48
C ASN A 469 -44.20 -4.08 -15.97
N LEU A 470 -44.03 -2.81 -15.57
CA LEU A 470 -42.81 -2.32 -14.96
C LEU A 470 -42.98 -2.22 -13.45
N ILE A 471 -42.26 -3.06 -12.70
CA ILE A 471 -42.26 -3.02 -11.24
C ILE A 471 -41.01 -2.29 -10.77
N GLN A 472 -41.20 -1.20 -10.03
CA GLN A 472 -40.10 -0.43 -9.48
C GLN A 472 -39.85 -0.79 -8.02
N TRP A 473 -38.68 -1.37 -7.76
CA TRP A 473 -38.20 -1.74 -6.45
C TRP A 473 -37.32 -0.62 -5.85
N THR A 474 -37.77 -0.03 -4.75
CA THR A 474 -37.00 0.99 -4.02
C THR A 474 -36.06 0.33 -3.01
N ILE A 475 -34.81 0.79 -2.95
CA ILE A 475 -33.86 0.26 -1.96
C ILE A 475 -34.18 0.84 -0.59
N SER A 476 -34.21 -0.01 0.42
CA SER A 476 -34.47 0.40 1.80
C SER A 476 -33.48 1.45 2.27
N PRO A 477 -33.94 2.50 3.00
CA PRO A 477 -33.06 3.52 3.57
C PRO A 477 -32.11 2.96 4.64
N MET A 478 -32.28 1.72 5.10
CA MET A 478 -31.32 1.05 5.99
C MET A 478 -29.95 0.80 5.33
N LEU A 479 -29.89 0.86 4.00
CA LEU A 479 -28.65 0.78 3.25
C LEU A 479 -28.20 2.21 2.87
N ASP A 480 -27.32 2.80 3.67
CA ASP A 480 -26.78 4.17 3.47
C ASP A 480 -25.87 4.33 2.24
N HIS A 481 -25.89 3.36 1.32
CA HIS A 481 -24.93 3.21 0.25
C HIS A 481 -25.63 2.94 -1.08
N VAL A 482 -25.09 3.50 -2.16
CA VAL A 482 -25.64 3.26 -3.50
C VAL A 482 -25.11 1.96 -4.08
N LEU A 483 -25.95 1.24 -4.81
CA LEU A 483 -25.53 0.00 -5.46
C LEU A 483 -24.70 0.30 -6.71
N GLN A 484 -23.67 -0.50 -6.94
CA GLN A 484 -22.77 -0.42 -8.09
C GLN A 484 -22.99 -1.55 -9.08
N ALA A 485 -23.26 -2.76 -8.58
CA ALA A 485 -23.56 -3.94 -9.38
C ALA A 485 -24.61 -4.79 -8.66
N ILE A 486 -25.39 -5.55 -9.43
CA ILE A 486 -26.36 -6.51 -8.91
C ILE A 486 -26.23 -7.84 -9.64
N GLN A 487 -26.54 -8.93 -8.95
CA GLN A 487 -26.74 -10.25 -9.52
C GLN A 487 -28.00 -10.85 -8.90
N PRO A 488 -29.10 -11.00 -9.66
CA PRO A 488 -30.26 -11.72 -9.19
C PRO A 488 -29.93 -13.21 -9.06
N VAL A 489 -30.54 -13.85 -8.06
CA VAL A 489 -30.40 -15.29 -7.78
C VAL A 489 -31.78 -15.89 -7.50
N GLU A 490 -31.94 -17.17 -7.86
CA GLU A 490 -33.19 -17.92 -7.70
C GLU A 490 -32.94 -19.23 -6.91
N GLY A 491 -34.00 -19.83 -6.38
CA GLY A 491 -33.94 -21.12 -5.69
C GLY A 491 -33.43 -21.04 -4.25
N ALA A 492 -32.61 -21.99 -3.81
CA ALA A 492 -32.21 -22.15 -2.40
C ALA A 492 -31.56 -20.90 -1.77
N GLU A 493 -30.88 -20.08 -2.56
CA GLU A 493 -30.31 -18.82 -2.08
C GLU A 493 -31.37 -17.74 -1.87
N ALA A 494 -32.40 -17.72 -2.73
CA ALA A 494 -33.55 -16.84 -2.58
C ALA A 494 -34.48 -17.30 -1.44
N ASP A 495 -34.54 -18.59 -1.14
CA ASP A 495 -35.32 -19.15 -0.03
C ASP A 495 -34.89 -18.59 1.33
N LYS A 496 -33.67 -18.04 1.44
CA LYS A 496 -33.21 -17.30 2.64
C LYS A 496 -34.08 -16.07 2.92
N CYS A 497 -34.72 -15.49 1.90
CA CYS A 497 -35.68 -14.41 2.07
C CYS A 497 -37.03 -14.92 2.59
N ALA A 498 -37.40 -16.18 2.36
CA ALA A 498 -38.73 -16.72 2.66
C ALA A 498 -38.96 -17.10 4.14
N SER A 499 -38.09 -16.68 5.07
CA SER A 499 -38.25 -17.08 6.46
C SER A 499 -39.52 -16.45 7.07
N LYS A 500 -40.35 -17.25 7.75
CA LYS A 500 -41.59 -16.75 8.39
C LYS A 500 -41.34 -15.60 9.39
N ALA A 501 -40.13 -15.49 9.91
CA ALA A 501 -39.74 -14.49 10.89
C ALA A 501 -39.27 -13.16 10.29
N SER A 502 -38.96 -13.10 8.99
CA SER A 502 -38.25 -11.95 8.41
C SER A 502 -39.15 -10.87 7.81
N GLY A 503 -40.46 -11.12 7.64
CA GLY A 503 -41.40 -10.14 7.07
C GLY A 503 -41.19 -9.83 5.58
N PHE A 504 -40.37 -10.62 4.89
CA PHE A 504 -40.13 -10.52 3.44
C PHE A 504 -41.20 -11.29 2.65
N VAL A 505 -41.40 -10.89 1.40
CA VAL A 505 -42.30 -11.57 0.48
C VAL A 505 -41.49 -12.63 -0.26
N ASN A 506 -41.92 -13.89 -0.20
CA ASN A 506 -41.28 -14.93 -0.99
C ASN A 506 -41.71 -14.80 -2.46
N LEU A 507 -40.88 -14.11 -3.25
CA LEU A 507 -41.04 -14.02 -4.71
C LEU A 507 -40.19 -15.04 -5.45
N GLY A 508 -39.51 -15.97 -4.74
CA GLY A 508 -38.64 -16.98 -5.34
C GLY A 508 -37.28 -16.45 -5.84
N TRP A 509 -37.00 -15.16 -5.63
CA TRP A 509 -35.72 -14.53 -6.01
C TRP A 509 -35.17 -13.59 -4.92
N ALA A 510 -33.86 -13.37 -4.97
CA ALA A 510 -33.13 -12.39 -4.17
C ALA A 510 -32.08 -11.68 -5.04
N ILE A 511 -31.49 -10.59 -4.56
CA ILE A 511 -30.42 -9.88 -5.26
C ILE A 511 -29.17 -9.84 -4.39
N TYR A 512 -28.05 -10.31 -4.94
CA TYR A 512 -26.74 -9.95 -4.41
C TYR A 512 -26.34 -8.60 -5.00
N ALA A 513 -25.99 -7.65 -4.14
CA ALA A 513 -25.70 -6.28 -4.56
C ALA A 513 -24.39 -5.78 -3.98
N ALA A 514 -23.61 -5.08 -4.80
CA ALA A 514 -22.34 -4.48 -4.40
C ALA A 514 -22.59 -3.01 -4.15
N THR A 515 -22.12 -2.50 -3.02
CA THR A 515 -22.25 -1.10 -2.66
C THR A 515 -21.02 -0.30 -3.07
N ASP A 516 -21.14 1.02 -3.15
CA ASP A 516 -20.01 1.94 -3.30
C ASP A 516 -19.04 1.92 -2.11
N ALA A 517 -19.50 1.42 -0.95
CA ALA A 517 -18.65 1.11 0.18
C ALA A 517 -17.80 -0.17 0.00
N GLY A 518 -17.95 -0.91 -1.10
CA GLY A 518 -17.23 -2.16 -1.34
C GLY A 518 -17.73 -3.32 -0.47
N GLN A 519 -19.01 -3.27 -0.09
CA GLN A 519 -19.70 -4.37 0.57
C GLN A 519 -20.54 -5.13 -0.45
N VAL A 520 -20.73 -6.42 -0.22
CA VAL A 520 -21.69 -7.25 -0.96
C VAL A 520 -22.78 -7.64 0.02
N VAL A 521 -24.01 -7.25 -0.28
CA VAL A 521 -25.20 -7.44 0.56
C VAL A 521 -26.22 -8.29 -0.17
N VAL A 522 -26.99 -9.10 0.57
CA VAL A 522 -28.18 -9.75 0.02
C VAL A 522 -29.38 -8.86 0.27
N LEU A 523 -30.12 -8.56 -0.79
CA LEU A 523 -31.36 -7.80 -0.77
C LEU A 523 -32.54 -8.73 -1.02
N CYS A 524 -33.53 -8.67 -0.14
CA CYS A 524 -34.76 -9.44 -0.22
C CYS A 524 -35.94 -8.54 -0.60
N PRO A 525 -36.84 -9.01 -1.47
CA PRO A 525 -38.11 -8.33 -1.72
C PRO A 525 -38.97 -8.26 -0.44
N ALA A 526 -39.48 -7.07 -0.16
CA ALA A 526 -40.39 -6.78 0.95
C ALA A 526 -41.70 -6.20 0.42
N LEU A 527 -42.66 -5.98 1.33
CA LEU A 527 -43.91 -5.29 1.01
C LEU A 527 -43.65 -3.88 0.43
N ASN A 528 -44.60 -3.36 -0.33
CA ASN A 528 -44.55 -2.03 -0.97
C ASN A 528 -43.40 -1.85 -1.97
N HIS A 529 -43.04 -2.91 -2.69
CA HIS A 529 -41.97 -2.88 -3.71
C HIS A 529 -40.65 -2.30 -3.15
N MET A 530 -40.25 -2.76 -1.97
CA MET A 530 -39.00 -2.37 -1.34
C MET A 530 -38.01 -3.53 -1.32
N LEU A 531 -36.74 -3.25 -1.54
CA LEU A 531 -35.63 -4.19 -1.35
C LEU A 531 -34.94 -3.90 -0.03
N GLN A 532 -35.06 -4.81 0.93
CA GLN A 532 -34.47 -4.68 2.25
C GLN A 532 -33.19 -5.49 2.37
N PRO A 533 -32.12 -4.94 2.98
CA PRO A 533 -30.89 -5.67 3.20
C PRO A 533 -31.08 -6.74 4.27
N LEU A 534 -30.80 -8.00 3.94
CA LEU A 534 -30.85 -9.13 4.87
C LEU A 534 -29.55 -9.23 5.66
N HIS A 535 -28.40 -9.31 4.98
CA HIS A 535 -27.08 -9.38 5.61
C HIS A 535 -25.96 -8.98 4.64
N VAL A 536 -24.79 -8.67 5.20
CA VAL A 536 -23.54 -8.43 4.45
C VAL A 536 -22.80 -9.75 4.28
N VAL A 537 -22.56 -10.17 3.05
CA VAL A 537 -21.85 -11.41 2.68
C VAL A 537 -20.34 -11.20 2.73
N LEU A 538 -19.89 -10.09 2.15
CA LEU A 538 -18.49 -9.74 2.04
C LEU A 538 -18.34 -8.24 2.29
N ALA A 539 -17.37 -7.87 3.10
CA ALA A 539 -16.91 -6.48 3.19
C ALA A 539 -15.44 -6.44 2.76
N LEU A 540 -15.15 -5.87 1.59
CA LEU A 540 -13.78 -5.66 1.15
C LEU A 540 -13.02 -4.71 2.10
N ARG A 541 -13.77 -3.93 2.89
CA ARG A 541 -13.24 -3.02 3.90
C ARG A 541 -13.38 -3.62 5.29
N ARG A 542 -12.27 -3.75 6.02
CA ARG A 542 -12.32 -3.94 7.48
C ARG A 542 -12.85 -2.64 8.10
N ARG A 543 -13.90 -2.78 8.91
CA ARG A 543 -14.64 -1.71 9.60
C ARG A 543 -13.77 -0.52 10.05
N LYS A 544 -13.87 0.60 9.34
CA LYS A 544 -14.17 1.96 9.84
C LYS A 544 -14.23 2.91 8.64
N SER A 545 -15.14 3.87 8.72
CA SER A 545 -15.56 4.86 7.73
C SER A 545 -14.47 5.86 7.32
N ALA A 546 -13.27 5.40 6.95
CA ALA A 546 -12.29 6.25 6.31
C ALA A 546 -12.70 6.44 4.84
N PRO A 547 -12.72 7.68 4.33
CA PRO A 547 -12.86 7.90 2.89
C PRO A 547 -11.79 7.05 2.18
N SER A 548 -12.24 6.37 1.13
CA SER A 548 -11.53 5.29 0.44
C SER A 548 -10.14 5.72 -0.03
N PHE A 549 -9.09 5.28 0.65
CA PHE A 549 -7.74 5.40 0.11
C PHE A 549 -6.88 4.15 0.38
N MET A 550 -6.66 3.29 -0.62
CA MET A 550 -5.52 2.36 -0.59
C MET A 550 -4.29 3.12 -1.05
N SER A 551 -3.35 3.37 -0.13
CA SER A 551 -2.02 3.88 -0.46
C SER A 551 -1.24 2.80 -1.21
N VAL A 552 -1.25 2.87 -2.54
CA VAL A 552 -0.24 2.17 -3.33
C VAL A 552 1.00 3.03 -3.28
N VAL A 553 1.95 2.67 -2.42
CA VAL A 553 3.30 3.24 -2.42
C VAL A 553 3.96 2.74 -3.69
N ASP A 554 4.22 3.65 -4.61
CA ASP A 554 5.05 3.34 -5.76
C ASP A 554 6.48 3.07 -5.26
N SER A 555 6.95 1.84 -5.40
CA SER A 555 8.23 1.36 -4.86
C SER A 555 9.43 2.14 -5.40
N HIS A 556 9.31 2.79 -6.56
CA HIS A 556 10.40 3.55 -7.17
C HIS A 556 10.38 5.03 -6.80
N THR A 557 9.22 5.59 -6.50
CA THR A 557 9.08 7.03 -6.22
C THR A 557 8.80 7.36 -4.76
N GLY A 558 8.39 6.36 -3.96
CA GLY A 558 7.88 6.57 -2.59
C GLY A 558 6.56 7.33 -2.54
N ILE A 559 5.98 7.70 -3.69
CA ILE A 559 4.74 8.48 -3.75
C ILE A 559 3.58 7.54 -3.42
N VAL A 560 2.87 7.88 -2.36
CA VAL A 560 1.63 7.25 -1.96
C VAL A 560 0.53 7.68 -2.93
N LYS A 561 0.20 6.84 -3.91
CA LYS A 561 -0.98 7.05 -4.75
C LYS A 561 -2.16 6.39 -4.10
N VAL A 562 -3.20 7.17 -3.90
CA VAL A 562 -4.46 6.56 -3.51
C VAL A 562 -5.11 5.89 -4.71
N ALA A 563 -5.30 4.58 -4.61
CA ALA A 563 -6.26 3.85 -5.40
C ALA A 563 -7.61 3.72 -4.66
N ARG A 564 -8.72 4.06 -5.32
CA ARG A 564 -10.06 3.64 -4.88
C ARG A 564 -10.44 2.37 -5.62
N GLU A 565 -10.87 1.36 -4.88
CA GLU A 565 -11.47 0.15 -5.43
C GLU A 565 -12.96 0.38 -5.64
N LYS A 566 -13.44 0.01 -6.83
CA LYS A 566 -14.85 0.03 -7.22
C LYS A 566 -15.23 -1.36 -7.71
N ILE A 567 -16.22 -1.99 -7.09
CA ILE A 567 -16.80 -3.22 -7.64
C ILE A 567 -17.65 -2.80 -8.85
N ILE A 568 -17.29 -3.29 -10.03
CA ILE A 568 -17.98 -2.98 -11.29
C ILE A 568 -18.81 -4.17 -11.79
N GLY A 569 -18.51 -5.38 -11.36
CA GLY A 569 -19.30 -6.57 -11.66
C GLY A 569 -19.24 -7.60 -10.55
N MET A 570 -20.24 -8.47 -10.51
CA MET A 570 -20.23 -9.63 -9.63
C MET A 570 -20.96 -10.80 -10.28
N HIS A 571 -20.62 -12.00 -9.86
CA HIS A 571 -21.37 -13.21 -10.12
C HIS A 571 -21.33 -14.12 -8.90
N VAL A 572 -22.45 -14.78 -8.60
CA VAL A 572 -22.55 -15.73 -7.49
C VAL A 572 -22.75 -17.12 -8.06
N ASP A 573 -21.70 -17.93 -8.00
CA ASP A 573 -21.79 -19.34 -8.33
C ASP A 573 -22.35 -20.07 -7.10
N VAL A 574 -23.67 -20.27 -7.11
CA VAL A 574 -24.40 -20.94 -6.04
C VAL A 574 -23.94 -22.40 -5.90
N SER A 575 -23.58 -23.05 -7.00
CA SER A 575 -23.21 -24.47 -7.02
C SER A 575 -21.86 -24.71 -6.34
N ALA A 576 -20.87 -23.85 -6.60
CA ALA A 576 -19.57 -23.89 -5.96
C ALA A 576 -19.51 -23.11 -4.64
N SER A 577 -20.56 -22.36 -4.29
CA SER A 577 -20.54 -21.39 -3.20
C SER A 577 -19.40 -20.38 -3.35
N VAL A 578 -19.17 -19.86 -4.56
CA VAL A 578 -18.11 -18.90 -4.86
C VAL A 578 -18.69 -17.56 -5.28
N LEU A 579 -18.21 -16.48 -4.67
CA LEU A 579 -18.49 -15.11 -5.07
C LEU A 579 -17.34 -14.60 -5.95
N TRP A 580 -17.66 -14.28 -7.20
CA TRP A 580 -16.76 -13.64 -8.15
C TRP A 580 -17.03 -12.14 -8.19
N LEU A 581 -16.00 -11.31 -8.07
CA LEU A 581 -16.10 -9.86 -8.21
C LEU A 581 -15.15 -9.37 -9.29
N LEU A 582 -15.66 -8.49 -10.13
CA LEU A 582 -14.85 -7.67 -11.03
C LEU A 582 -14.65 -6.31 -10.36
N VAL A 583 -13.39 -6.01 -10.00
CA VAL A 583 -13.00 -4.81 -9.26
C VAL A 583 -12.17 -3.91 -10.17
N GLY A 584 -12.63 -2.67 -10.37
CA GLY A 584 -11.89 -1.60 -11.02
C GLY A 584 -11.14 -0.74 -10.00
N LEU A 585 -9.94 -0.30 -10.36
CA LEU A 585 -9.13 0.65 -9.60
C LEU A 585 -9.14 2.01 -10.30
N THR A 586 -9.06 3.10 -9.54
CA THR A 586 -8.94 4.47 -10.10
C THR A 586 -7.71 4.66 -10.99
N THR A 587 -6.73 3.77 -10.91
CA THR A 587 -5.54 3.75 -11.77
C THR A 587 -5.82 3.24 -13.19
N GLY A 588 -7.06 2.83 -13.49
CA GLY A 588 -7.42 2.21 -14.77
C GLY A 588 -7.00 0.73 -14.88
N LYS A 589 -6.56 0.14 -13.76
CA LYS A 589 -6.37 -1.31 -13.61
C LYS A 589 -7.70 -1.94 -13.20
N ALA A 590 -7.93 -3.17 -13.60
CA ALA A 590 -9.06 -3.97 -13.13
C ALA A 590 -8.58 -5.37 -12.79
N GLU A 591 -9.36 -6.10 -12.01
CA GLU A 591 -9.06 -7.47 -11.63
C GLU A 591 -10.31 -8.24 -11.26
N VAL A 592 -10.28 -9.54 -11.50
CA VAL A 592 -11.28 -10.48 -10.99
C VAL A 592 -10.80 -10.99 -9.64
N ARG A 593 -11.70 -11.24 -8.71
CA ARG A 593 -11.39 -11.83 -7.42
C ARG A 593 -12.46 -12.86 -7.07
N ALA A 594 -12.06 -13.94 -6.40
CA ALA A 594 -12.98 -15.00 -5.98
C ALA A 594 -12.93 -15.18 -4.46
N TRP A 595 -14.08 -15.41 -3.85
CA TRP A 595 -14.23 -15.71 -2.43
C TRP A 595 -15.09 -16.95 -2.21
N ASP A 596 -14.69 -17.75 -1.24
CA ASP A 596 -15.48 -18.89 -0.77
C ASP A 596 -16.57 -18.41 0.19
N LEU A 597 -17.83 -18.67 -0.16
CA LEU A 597 -19.02 -18.39 0.64
C LEU A 597 -19.44 -19.57 1.53
N SER A 598 -18.88 -20.76 1.32
CA SER A 598 -19.37 -22.01 1.93
C SER A 598 -19.26 -22.04 3.45
N GLY A 599 -18.50 -21.13 4.06
CA GLY A 599 -18.41 -21.00 5.51
C GLY A 599 -17.86 -22.25 6.22
N LYS A 600 -17.34 -23.26 5.49
CA LYS A 600 -16.90 -24.55 6.05
C LYS A 600 -15.69 -24.33 6.96
N ARG A 601 -16.02 -24.19 8.25
CA ARG A 601 -15.27 -23.82 9.48
C ARG A 601 -13.98 -24.60 9.81
N GLY A 602 -13.16 -24.99 8.83
CA GLY A 602 -11.94 -25.76 9.08
C GLY A 602 -10.66 -24.93 9.30
N ARG A 603 -10.62 -23.68 8.83
CA ARG A 603 -9.42 -22.82 8.95
C ARG A 603 -9.68 -21.66 9.89
N VAL A 604 -8.83 -21.53 10.90
CA VAL A 604 -8.79 -20.40 11.84
C VAL A 604 -8.31 -19.16 11.08
N GLY A 605 -9.24 -18.48 10.42
CA GLY A 605 -8.99 -17.26 9.66
C GLY A 605 -10.26 -16.42 9.53
N PRO A 606 -10.14 -15.09 9.33
CA PRO A 606 -11.28 -14.21 9.17
C PRO A 606 -12.03 -14.57 7.88
N TRP A 607 -13.27 -15.07 8.03
CA TRP A 607 -14.20 -15.33 6.94
C TRP A 607 -14.72 -14.03 6.34
N PRO A 608 -15.01 -13.98 5.02
CA PRO A 608 -14.81 -15.01 3.98
C PRO A 608 -13.36 -15.13 3.47
N PHE A 609 -12.97 -16.32 3.00
CA PHE A 609 -11.61 -16.60 2.50
C PHE A 609 -11.49 -16.26 1.01
N ARG A 610 -10.44 -15.51 0.63
CA ARG A 610 -10.16 -15.18 -0.77
C ARG A 610 -9.50 -16.37 -1.45
N LEU A 611 -10.17 -16.92 -2.47
CA LEU A 611 -9.68 -18.05 -3.28
C LEU A 611 -8.58 -17.62 -4.27
N GLY A 612 -8.77 -16.46 -4.90
CA GLY A 612 -7.85 -15.98 -5.93
C GLY A 612 -8.08 -14.52 -6.31
N ARG A 613 -7.13 -13.97 -7.07
CA ARG A 613 -7.15 -12.63 -7.65
C ARG A 613 -6.49 -12.71 -9.01
N TRP A 614 -7.17 -12.18 -10.02
CA TRP A 614 -6.71 -12.17 -11.40
C TRP A 614 -6.67 -10.75 -12.00
N PRO A 615 -5.53 -10.00 -12.00
CA PRO A 615 -5.37 -8.78 -12.79
C PRO A 615 -5.78 -8.92 -14.26
N LEU A 616 -6.55 -7.93 -14.71
CA LEU A 616 -6.96 -7.77 -16.10
C LEU A 616 -6.07 -6.75 -16.84
N PRO A 617 -6.01 -6.82 -18.19
CA PRO A 617 -5.28 -5.84 -18.99
C PRO A 617 -5.66 -4.39 -18.66
N SER A 618 -4.65 -3.57 -18.35
CA SER A 618 -4.85 -2.16 -18.02
C SER A 618 -5.25 -1.32 -19.25
N GLY A 619 -5.92 -0.19 -19.01
CA GLY A 619 -6.26 0.75 -20.08
C GLY A 619 -7.47 0.34 -20.93
N ARG A 620 -8.14 -0.74 -20.54
CA ARG A 620 -9.45 -1.17 -21.07
C ARG A 620 -10.57 -0.68 -20.16
N ARG A 621 -11.73 -0.43 -20.75
CA ARG A 621 -12.97 -0.19 -20.01
C ARG A 621 -13.75 -1.50 -20.00
N TRP A 622 -14.07 -1.97 -18.81
CA TRP A 622 -14.85 -3.19 -18.61
C TRP A 622 -16.33 -2.86 -18.43
N ALA A 623 -17.20 -3.67 -19.02
CA ALA A 623 -18.64 -3.62 -18.81
C ALA A 623 -18.97 -3.99 -17.36
N HIS A 624 -20.11 -3.50 -16.85
CA HIS A 624 -20.55 -3.86 -15.50
C HIS A 624 -21.14 -5.26 -15.49
N GLY A 625 -20.74 -6.08 -14.53
CA GLY A 625 -21.22 -7.45 -14.39
C GLY A 625 -20.20 -8.51 -14.80
N LEU A 626 -20.59 -9.76 -14.58
CA LEU A 626 -19.82 -10.96 -14.82
C LEU A 626 -20.79 -12.02 -15.32
N CYS A 627 -20.32 -12.92 -16.16
CA CYS A 627 -21.11 -14.04 -16.64
C CYS A 627 -20.38 -15.35 -16.35
N ASP A 628 -21.10 -16.32 -15.84
CA ASP A 628 -20.61 -17.66 -15.59
C ASP A 628 -21.05 -18.58 -16.72
N LEU A 629 -20.07 -19.27 -17.29
CA LEU A 629 -20.25 -20.20 -18.39
C LEU A 629 -20.27 -21.64 -17.89
N GLY A 630 -20.34 -21.85 -16.57
CA GLY A 630 -20.26 -23.13 -15.90
C GLY A 630 -18.88 -23.41 -15.29
N PRO A 631 -18.67 -24.63 -14.79
CA PRO A 631 -17.47 -24.98 -14.03
C PRO A 631 -16.18 -24.64 -14.77
N GLY A 632 -15.40 -23.71 -14.20
CA GLY A 632 -14.09 -23.30 -14.73
C GLY A 632 -14.13 -22.27 -15.86
N GLY A 633 -15.30 -21.79 -16.28
CA GLY A 633 -15.46 -20.83 -17.37
C GLY A 633 -16.22 -19.57 -16.93
N GLY A 634 -15.68 -18.41 -17.27
CA GLY A 634 -16.36 -17.13 -17.05
C GLY A 634 -16.16 -16.20 -18.23
N LEU A 635 -17.11 -15.29 -18.43
CA LEU A 635 -17.10 -14.29 -19.49
C LEU A 635 -17.04 -12.87 -18.89
N LEU A 636 -16.21 -12.05 -19.52
CA LEU A 636 -15.91 -10.65 -19.20
C LEU A 636 -15.86 -9.86 -20.51
N LEU A 637 -16.24 -8.58 -20.46
CA LEU A 637 -16.31 -7.70 -21.62
C LEU A 637 -15.68 -6.33 -21.40
#